data_AF-A0A835CLI8-F1
#
_entry.id   AF-A0A835CLI8-F1
#
_cell.length_a   1.000
_cell.length_b   1.000
_cell.length_c   1.000
_cell.angle_alpha   90.00
_cell.angle_beta   90.00
_cell.angle_gamma   90.00
#
_symmetry.space_group_name_H-M   'P 1'
#
loop_
_entity.id
_entity.type
_entity.pdbx_description
1 polymer ?
#
loop_
_entity_poly.entity_id
_entity_poly.type
_entity_poly.pdbx_seq_one_letter_code
_entity_poly.pdbx_strand_id
1 'polypeptide(L)'
;MYQPIQKVGEYKLRWIVFYAILGSVTLTPTFITAANSTFDENNNYILDFGNVNSEINLCSKMGRWILKKNGSAVDSAITTMICNGIMTPSALGIGGGFLMTIYDRKNKQAHFLNAKEKAPLAAHKNMFKDNDKEPSKVGSLAIGVPGEVAGYWEAHQKFGKLAWFDLFEPNIQLCKIQSSSDRNIRPQFCDTIRTIAEKGANEFYNGTIGKKLIEDLNKLGSIMTIEDLKNYRVKWTDPIVNDFLNGTKLFTSNLPGSGGLLVLMLNIFDEFKFTRESIIGQENKIKTHHRIIETWKYAYAIRSQMGDPDFTDMTDLMKNITSKDFARMIKDKIDDQRTFNDPSHYGGGENLVEDHGTSHMSIIAPNGDAVAVTSSLNGHFGSGEISNQTGIILNNAMDDFSIPTVINTYSLPGVNKNNEVEGGKRPLSSMVPSIITTSNGDVRMVIGAAGGTQITTSVSYVIARHLFMAEPIREAIIAPRIHHQLYPMELSCGQMISYKIYYGLKKMGHVMGPDATSSSVIALVQINGTKNGSAVDSAITTMICNGIMTPSGLGIGGGFLMTIYDRKNKQAHFLNAKDKAPIASHKNIFEEDVEELSKIGSLAIGVPGEVAGYWEAHQKFGKLAWFDLFEPNIQLCEKQSSSDRNIRPQFCDTIRTIAEKGANEFYNGTIGKKLIEDLNKLGSIMTIEDLKNYRVKWTDPIVNDFLNGTKLFTSNLPGSGGLLVLMLNIFDKFKFTRKNIIGPTNKIKTYHRIIETWKYAYAIRSQMGDPDFTDMTDLIKNITSKDFARMIKDKIDHDKRTFNDPSHYGGGKNLVKDYGTSHMSIIAPNGDAVAVTSSLNGHFGSGEISNQTGIILNNAMDDFSIPTVINTYSLPGVNKNNEIEGGKRPLSSMVPSIITTSNGDVRMVIGAAGGTQITTSVSYVIARHLFMDESIQKAITAPRIHHQLYPKELSTDEAISQKISNGLENMGHVIGPYATASSVIALVQINGTVIDHLDS
;
A
#
# COMPACT_ATOMS: atom_id res chain seq x y z
N MET A 1 -21.21 -29.87 44.31
CA MET A 1 -20.76 -29.60 45.68
C MET A 1 -19.48 -30.40 45.90
N TYR A 2 -18.46 -29.78 46.51
CA TYR A 2 -17.17 -30.35 46.94
C TYR A 2 -16.02 -30.52 45.92
N GLN A 3 -15.20 -29.48 45.89
CA GLN A 3 -13.72 -29.52 45.95
C GLN A 3 -13.25 -29.95 47.38
N PRO A 4 -11.94 -30.11 47.72
CA PRO A 4 -10.78 -30.55 46.91
C PRO A 4 -9.64 -31.28 47.72
N ILE A 5 -8.48 -31.47 47.07
CA ILE A 5 -7.08 -31.59 47.58
C ILE A 5 -6.66 -32.86 48.35
N GLN A 6 -5.63 -33.55 47.79
CA GLN A 6 -4.49 -34.26 48.41
C GLN A 6 -3.61 -34.77 47.25
N LYS A 7 -2.28 -34.97 47.28
CA LYS A 7 -1.14 -34.66 48.16
C LYS A 7 0.13 -35.11 47.38
N VAL A 8 1.29 -34.69 47.87
CA VAL A 8 2.67 -34.90 47.39
C VAL A 8 3.21 -36.32 47.61
N GLY A 9 4.17 -36.76 46.77
CA GLY A 9 5.15 -37.85 46.98
C GLY A 9 5.77 -38.27 45.63
N GLU A 10 7.06 -38.52 45.42
CA GLU A 10 8.07 -39.14 46.28
C GLU A 10 9.53 -38.78 45.89
N TYR A 11 10.42 -39.07 46.85
CA TYR A 11 11.86 -38.84 46.90
C TYR A 11 12.72 -39.97 46.30
N LYS A 12 14.00 -39.63 46.00
CA LYS A 12 15.27 -40.25 46.48
C LYS A 12 16.26 -40.63 45.36
N LEU A 13 17.50 -40.09 45.40
CA LEU A 13 18.70 -40.80 45.90
C LEU A 13 19.93 -39.85 46.00
N ARG A 14 20.83 -40.14 46.95
CA ARG A 14 22.06 -39.41 47.35
C ARG A 14 23.35 -40.09 46.81
N TRP A 15 24.50 -39.38 46.88
CA TRP A 15 25.94 -39.74 47.13
C TRP A 15 26.82 -38.73 46.35
N ILE A 16 27.66 -37.79 46.86
CA ILE A 16 28.85 -37.69 47.75
C ILE A 16 30.24 -38.03 47.10
N VAL A 17 31.06 -36.97 46.93
CA VAL A 17 32.55 -36.79 47.03
C VAL A 17 33.52 -36.75 45.80
N PHE A 18 34.15 -35.56 45.65
CA PHE A 18 35.50 -35.10 45.16
C PHE A 18 36.47 -36.01 44.36
N TYR A 19 37.11 -35.52 43.27
CA TYR A 19 38.37 -34.70 43.18
C TYR A 19 38.84 -34.50 41.70
N ALA A 20 39.37 -33.29 41.40
CA ALA A 20 40.35 -32.78 40.41
C ALA A 20 40.57 -33.30 38.94
N ILE A 21 40.52 -32.30 38.03
CA ILE A 21 41.48 -31.87 36.97
C ILE A 21 41.97 -32.88 35.89
N LEU A 22 41.48 -32.74 34.64
CA LEU A 22 42.23 -32.35 33.41
C LEU A 22 41.38 -32.65 32.14
N GLY A 23 41.29 -31.68 31.22
CA GLY A 23 41.24 -31.95 29.78
C GLY A 23 39.87 -31.98 29.05
N SER A 24 39.63 -30.91 28.28
CA SER A 24 38.97 -30.89 26.96
C SER A 24 37.45 -31.04 26.82
N VAL A 25 36.93 -30.41 25.76
CA VAL A 25 35.67 -30.66 25.02
C VAL A 25 34.54 -29.62 25.20
N THR A 26 34.49 -28.73 24.20
CA THR A 26 33.32 -28.10 23.55
C THR A 26 32.24 -27.43 24.39
N LEU A 27 32.25 -26.09 24.39
CA LEU A 27 31.08 -25.27 24.70
C LEU A 27 30.15 -25.21 23.47
N THR A 28 28.96 -25.81 23.61
CA THR A 28 27.79 -25.60 22.76
C THR A 28 27.17 -24.23 23.04
N PRO A 29 26.48 -23.62 22.06
CA PRO A 29 25.85 -22.31 22.23
C PRO A 29 24.55 -22.44 23.03
N THR A 30 24.45 -21.69 24.12
CA THR A 30 23.20 -21.44 24.85
C THR A 30 22.23 -20.65 23.99
N PHE A 31 21.04 -21.23 23.83
CA PHE A 31 19.86 -20.65 23.22
C PHE A 31 19.51 -19.28 23.82
N ILE A 32 19.39 -18.27 22.97
CA ILE A 32 18.76 -16.99 23.30
C ILE A 32 17.25 -17.25 23.40
N THR A 33 16.70 -17.16 24.61
CA THR A 33 15.25 -17.13 24.84
C THR A 33 14.67 -15.89 24.17
N ALA A 34 13.69 -16.10 23.28
CA ALA A 34 12.88 -15.04 22.70
C ALA A 34 12.20 -14.23 23.82
N ALA A 35 12.28 -12.91 23.75
CA ALA A 35 11.53 -12.04 24.63
C ALA A 35 10.02 -12.23 24.37
N ASN A 36 9.27 -12.62 25.39
CA ASN A 36 7.81 -12.66 25.34
C ASN A 36 7.29 -11.23 25.18
N SER A 37 6.61 -10.92 24.09
CA SER A 37 5.80 -9.70 23.96
C SER A 37 4.51 -9.87 24.74
N THR A 38 4.26 -8.98 25.71
CA THR A 38 3.00 -8.91 26.45
C THR A 38 2.14 -7.80 25.85
N PHE A 39 0.82 -7.96 25.90
CA PHE A 39 -0.14 -6.94 25.47
C PHE A 39 -0.87 -6.42 26.71
N ASP A 40 -1.15 -5.11 26.77
CA ASP A 40 -2.03 -4.55 27.81
C ASP A 40 -3.51 -4.81 27.51
N GLU A 41 -4.40 -4.45 28.44
CA GLU A 41 -5.86 -4.58 28.29
C GLU A 41 -6.44 -3.80 27.09
N ASN A 42 -5.64 -2.93 26.45
CA ASN A 42 -5.99 -2.14 25.26
C ASN A 42 -5.23 -2.59 23.98
N ASN A 43 -4.66 -3.80 23.96
CA ASN A 43 -3.87 -4.34 22.83
C ASN A 43 -2.61 -3.53 22.45
N ASN A 44 -2.06 -2.74 23.37
CA ASN A 44 -0.77 -2.08 23.15
C ASN A 44 0.37 -3.10 23.31
N TYR A 45 1.38 -3.02 22.44
CA TYR A 45 2.63 -3.77 22.62
C TYR A 45 3.34 -3.27 23.88
N ILE A 46 3.41 -4.10 24.92
CA ILE A 46 4.27 -3.85 26.07
C ILE A 46 5.64 -4.47 25.75
N LEU A 47 6.68 -3.64 25.82
CA LEU A 47 8.07 -4.09 25.72
C LEU A 47 8.78 -3.73 27.02
N ASP A 48 9.41 -4.71 27.66
CA ASP A 48 10.16 -4.54 28.92
C ASP A 48 11.46 -3.73 28.77
N PHE A 49 11.77 -3.23 27.56
CA PHE A 49 12.99 -2.49 27.23
C PHE A 49 12.70 -1.43 26.15
N GLY A 50 13.53 -0.39 26.07
CA GLY A 50 13.38 0.71 25.10
C GLY A 50 13.10 0.25 23.66
N ASN A 51 12.34 1.04 22.91
CA ASN A 51 11.81 0.69 21.60
C ASN A 51 12.24 1.66 20.49
N VAL A 52 12.28 1.14 19.26
CA VAL A 52 12.61 1.86 18.03
C VAL A 52 11.61 1.44 16.97
N ASN A 53 10.94 2.42 16.36
CA ASN A 53 10.06 2.24 15.22
C ASN A 53 10.61 3.03 14.03
N SER A 54 10.71 2.36 12.89
CA SER A 54 11.10 2.90 11.59
C SER A 54 10.36 2.11 10.49
N GLU A 55 10.37 2.62 9.27
CA GLU A 55 9.71 1.98 8.10
C GLU A 55 10.26 0.59 7.77
N ILE A 56 11.52 0.31 8.12
CA ILE A 56 12.19 -0.96 7.85
C ILE A 56 12.45 -1.72 9.15
N ASN A 57 11.85 -2.90 9.29
CA ASN A 57 11.99 -3.71 10.51
C ASN A 57 13.46 -4.06 10.84
N LEU A 58 14.31 -4.28 9.82
CA LEU A 58 15.74 -4.51 10.02
C LEU A 58 16.41 -3.30 10.69
N CYS A 59 16.13 -2.09 10.22
CA CYS A 59 16.71 -0.86 10.78
C CYS A 59 16.19 -0.56 12.19
N SER A 60 14.93 -0.89 12.48
CA SER A 60 14.38 -0.89 13.84
C SER A 60 15.10 -1.87 14.77
N LYS A 61 15.44 -3.08 14.28
CA LYS A 61 16.22 -4.07 15.05
C LYS A 61 17.64 -3.58 15.32
N MET A 62 18.30 -2.94 14.35
CA MET A 62 19.63 -2.36 14.51
C MET A 62 19.62 -1.23 15.56
N GLY A 63 18.64 -0.33 15.50
CA GLY A 63 18.46 0.70 16.53
C GLY A 63 18.26 0.12 17.93
N ARG A 64 17.41 -0.91 18.08
CA ARG A 64 17.23 -1.61 19.37
C ARG A 64 18.51 -2.30 19.86
N TRP A 65 19.33 -2.82 18.95
CA TRP A 65 20.61 -3.41 19.29
C TRP A 65 21.59 -2.38 19.88
N ILE A 66 21.58 -1.15 19.37
CA ILE A 66 22.35 -0.03 19.95
C ILE A 66 21.87 0.31 21.36
N LEU A 67 20.55 0.36 21.60
CA LEU A 67 20.02 0.56 22.95
C LEU A 67 20.46 -0.57 23.90
N LYS A 68 20.46 -1.83 23.43
CA LYS A 68 20.94 -2.98 24.22
C LYS A 68 22.43 -2.92 24.54
N LYS A 69 23.22 -2.23 23.72
CA LYS A 69 24.64 -1.92 23.96
C LYS A 69 24.83 -0.73 24.92
N ASN A 70 23.78 -0.30 25.62
CA ASN A 70 23.79 0.88 26.50
C ASN A 70 24.03 2.20 25.75
N GLY A 71 23.72 2.24 24.45
CA GLY A 71 23.64 3.48 23.68
C GLY A 71 22.46 4.35 24.09
N SER A 72 22.58 5.65 23.83
CA SER A 72 21.50 6.63 24.01
C SER A 72 20.38 6.47 22.96
N ALA A 73 19.25 7.15 23.17
CA ALA A 73 18.21 7.28 22.15
C ALA A 73 18.76 7.93 20.85
N VAL A 74 19.73 8.83 20.97
CA VAL A 74 20.39 9.50 19.83
C VAL A 74 21.33 8.55 19.08
N ASP A 75 22.12 7.75 19.78
CA ASP A 75 22.98 6.72 19.16
C ASP A 75 22.13 5.74 18.32
N SER A 76 20.99 5.35 18.87
CA SER A 76 20.01 4.49 18.21
C SER A 76 19.43 5.15 16.96
N ALA A 77 19.01 6.41 17.07
CA ALA A 77 18.46 7.18 15.95
C ALA A 77 19.47 7.30 14.79
N ILE A 78 20.73 7.64 15.07
CA ILE A 78 21.79 7.77 14.06
C ILE A 78 21.99 6.45 13.31
N THR A 79 22.12 5.35 14.05
CA THR A 79 22.31 4.02 13.46
C THR A 79 21.14 3.62 12.56
N THR A 80 19.90 3.89 12.99
CA THR A 80 18.68 3.59 12.22
C THR A 80 18.56 4.47 10.99
N MET A 81 18.89 5.76 11.07
CA MET A 81 18.89 6.66 9.90
C MET A 81 19.89 6.21 8.83
N ILE A 82 21.10 5.83 9.21
CA ILE A 82 22.09 5.31 8.25
C ILE A 82 21.57 4.03 7.58
N CYS A 83 20.92 3.13 8.34
CA CYS A 83 20.33 1.91 7.80
C CYS A 83 19.21 2.20 6.80
N ASN A 84 18.29 3.12 7.12
CA ASN A 84 17.25 3.53 6.18
C ASN A 84 17.85 4.20 4.93
N GLY A 85 18.92 4.98 5.05
CA GLY A 85 19.61 5.55 3.89
C GLY A 85 20.24 4.50 2.94
N ILE A 86 20.50 3.30 3.45
CA ILE A 86 20.95 2.13 2.66
C ILE A 86 19.74 1.38 2.08
N MET A 87 18.73 1.10 2.90
CA MET A 87 17.60 0.21 2.57
C MET A 87 16.47 0.91 1.80
N THR A 88 16.25 2.20 2.03
CA THR A 88 15.22 3.04 1.40
C THR A 88 15.85 4.30 0.80
N PRO A 89 16.78 4.15 -0.16
CA PRO A 89 17.53 5.27 -0.73
C PRO A 89 16.68 6.25 -1.54
N SER A 90 15.42 5.90 -1.81
CA SER A 90 14.44 6.76 -2.47
C SER A 90 13.82 7.80 -1.54
N ALA A 91 13.97 7.69 -0.21
CA ALA A 91 13.28 8.57 0.75
C ALA A 91 14.24 9.42 1.59
N LEU A 92 15.35 8.85 2.05
CA LEU A 92 16.32 9.56 2.88
C LEU A 92 17.75 9.10 2.62
N GLY A 93 18.72 9.88 3.08
CA GLY A 93 20.13 9.51 3.05
C GLY A 93 21.02 10.74 3.13
N ILE A 94 22.31 10.53 3.41
CA ILE A 94 23.29 11.58 3.78
C ILE A 94 23.44 12.75 2.79
N GLY A 95 22.81 12.68 1.62
CA GLY A 95 22.66 13.78 0.69
C GLY A 95 21.42 14.68 0.95
N GLY A 96 20.69 14.50 2.05
CA GLY A 96 19.53 15.29 2.45
C GLY A 96 19.68 15.97 3.81
N GLY A 97 18.56 16.13 4.53
CA GLY A 97 18.49 16.80 5.82
C GLY A 97 17.36 16.27 6.72
N PHE A 98 17.42 16.62 8.00
CA PHE A 98 16.44 16.16 8.98
C PHE A 98 16.11 17.22 10.04
N LEU A 99 14.97 17.01 10.70
CA LEU A 99 14.59 17.70 11.93
C LEU A 99 14.47 16.67 13.07
N MET A 100 15.01 16.98 14.25
CA MET A 100 15.05 16.06 15.39
C MET A 100 14.64 16.76 16.69
N THR A 101 13.66 16.18 17.37
CA THR A 101 13.24 16.58 18.73
C THR A 101 13.74 15.52 19.70
N ILE A 102 14.49 15.93 20.72
CA ILE A 102 15.12 15.07 21.72
C ILE A 102 14.57 15.43 23.08
N TYR A 103 14.14 14.44 23.87
CA TYR A 103 13.65 14.63 25.23
C TYR A 103 14.57 13.95 26.24
N ASP A 104 15.11 14.73 27.17
CA ASP A 104 15.83 14.28 28.35
C ASP A 104 14.83 14.11 29.50
N ARG A 105 14.55 12.86 29.84
CA ARG A 105 13.56 12.52 30.88
C ARG A 105 14.04 12.90 32.27
N LYS A 106 15.35 12.85 32.53
CA LYS A 106 15.92 13.15 33.84
C LYS A 106 15.74 14.62 34.18
N ASN A 107 16.05 15.50 33.23
CA ASN A 107 15.93 16.95 33.41
C ASN A 107 14.56 17.51 33.03
N LYS A 108 13.69 16.68 32.41
CA LYS A 108 12.39 17.06 31.84
C LYS A 108 12.50 18.21 30.83
N GLN A 109 13.57 18.17 30.04
CA GLN A 109 13.88 19.19 29.03
C GLN A 109 13.87 18.58 27.64
N ALA A 110 13.40 19.36 26.66
CA ALA A 110 13.45 18.98 25.26
C ALA A 110 14.41 19.90 24.50
N HIS A 111 15.02 19.36 23.46
CA HIS A 111 15.94 20.08 22.58
C HIS A 111 15.53 19.83 21.13
N PHE A 112 15.69 20.84 20.29
CA PHE A 112 15.40 20.73 18.87
C PHE A 112 16.67 20.98 18.05
N LEU A 113 16.98 20.02 17.18
CA LEU A 113 18.09 20.08 16.24
C LEU A 113 17.54 20.19 14.82
N ASN A 114 17.89 21.30 14.17
CA ASN A 114 17.61 21.56 12.77
C ASN A 114 18.86 21.29 11.93
N ALA A 115 18.82 20.19 11.18
CA ALA A 115 19.80 19.78 10.18
C ALA A 115 19.20 19.79 8.76
N LYS A 116 18.23 20.69 8.51
CA LYS A 116 17.65 20.91 7.17
C LYS A 116 18.69 21.51 6.23
N GLU A 117 18.54 21.24 4.95
CA GLU A 117 19.39 21.76 3.89
C GLU A 117 19.35 23.29 3.82
N LYS A 118 20.40 23.88 3.25
CA LYS A 118 20.45 25.31 2.90
C LYS A 118 20.51 25.50 1.40
N ALA A 119 19.96 26.58 0.89
CA ALA A 119 20.27 27.05 -0.45
C ALA A 119 21.77 27.33 -0.58
N PRO A 120 22.44 26.90 -1.67
CA PRO A 120 23.80 27.35 -1.98
C PRO A 120 23.90 28.88 -1.93
N LEU A 121 25.03 29.44 -1.52
CA LEU A 121 25.25 30.88 -1.36
C LEU A 121 25.02 31.67 -2.66
N ALA A 122 25.23 31.04 -3.81
CA ALA A 122 24.98 31.63 -5.12
C ALA A 122 23.49 31.60 -5.55
N ALA A 123 22.61 30.96 -4.79
CA ALA A 123 21.19 30.86 -5.11
C ALA A 123 20.49 32.22 -4.99
N HIS A 124 19.52 32.47 -5.87
CA HIS A 124 18.76 33.72 -5.89
C HIS A 124 17.35 33.51 -6.45
N LYS A 125 16.39 34.34 -6.04
CA LYS A 125 14.96 34.23 -6.39
C LYS A 125 14.60 34.00 -7.87
N ASN A 126 15.43 34.50 -8.80
CA ASN A 126 15.18 34.38 -10.25
C ASN A 126 15.90 33.18 -10.91
N MET A 127 16.57 32.29 -10.17
CA MET A 127 17.44 31.26 -10.76
C MET A 127 16.69 30.19 -11.57
N PHE A 128 15.35 30.14 -11.43
CA PHE A 128 14.48 29.18 -12.12
C PHE A 128 13.59 29.82 -13.20
N LYS A 129 13.76 31.12 -13.49
CA LYS A 129 12.83 31.89 -14.32
C LYS A 129 12.78 31.49 -15.81
N ASP A 130 13.90 31.05 -16.36
CA ASP A 130 14.06 30.86 -17.81
C ASP A 130 14.14 29.37 -18.23
N ASN A 131 13.59 28.45 -17.43
CA ASN A 131 13.79 27.01 -17.63
C ASN A 131 12.49 26.19 -17.55
N ASP A 132 12.05 25.66 -18.69
CA ASP A 132 10.81 24.90 -18.87
C ASP A 132 10.85 23.45 -18.30
N LYS A 133 11.92 23.05 -17.58
CA LYS A 133 12.15 21.67 -17.11
C LYS A 133 11.96 21.45 -15.61
N GLU A 134 11.19 22.28 -14.92
CA GLU A 134 11.02 22.19 -13.45
C GLU A 134 12.37 22.09 -12.69
N PRO A 135 13.31 23.04 -12.91
CA PRO A 135 14.69 22.97 -12.41
C PRO A 135 14.85 22.94 -10.88
N SER A 136 13.79 23.27 -10.13
CA SER A 136 13.76 23.15 -8.67
C SER A 136 13.51 21.74 -8.19
N LYS A 137 12.93 20.87 -9.04
CA LYS A 137 12.56 19.48 -8.71
C LYS A 137 13.61 18.48 -9.13
N VAL A 138 14.24 18.67 -10.28
CA VAL A 138 15.14 17.67 -10.89
C VAL A 138 16.42 18.34 -11.36
N GLY A 139 17.54 17.61 -11.23
CA GLY A 139 18.85 18.04 -11.69
C GLY A 139 19.62 18.88 -10.67
N SER A 140 20.78 19.37 -11.09
CA SER A 140 21.80 19.91 -10.19
C SER A 140 21.47 21.24 -9.49
N LEU A 141 20.50 22.01 -10.02
CA LEU A 141 20.02 23.26 -9.42
C LEU A 141 18.97 23.03 -8.32
N ALA A 142 18.37 21.84 -8.28
CA ALA A 142 17.41 21.44 -7.26
C ALA A 142 18.07 21.15 -5.90
N ILE A 143 19.40 20.98 -5.89
CA ILE A 143 20.14 20.43 -4.76
C ILE A 143 20.43 21.50 -3.71
N GLY A 144 19.91 21.31 -2.50
CA GLY A 144 20.32 22.05 -1.30
C GLY A 144 21.57 21.45 -0.66
N VAL A 145 22.30 22.25 0.12
CA VAL A 145 23.50 21.83 0.85
C VAL A 145 23.14 20.77 1.91
N PRO A 146 23.63 19.51 1.81
CA PRO A 146 23.21 18.43 2.69
C PRO A 146 23.60 18.65 4.16
N GLY A 147 22.65 18.40 5.07
CA GLY A 147 22.80 18.69 6.50
C GLY A 147 22.94 17.47 7.40
N GLU A 148 22.59 16.29 6.89
CA GLU A 148 22.37 15.11 7.72
C GLU A 148 23.62 14.63 8.47
N VAL A 149 24.80 14.61 7.84
CA VAL A 149 26.05 14.16 8.48
C VAL A 149 26.50 15.10 9.61
N ALA A 150 26.35 16.43 9.43
CA ALA A 150 26.64 17.39 10.49
C ALA A 150 25.63 17.26 11.64
N GLY A 151 24.37 16.98 11.33
CA GLY A 151 23.33 16.73 12.33
C GLY A 151 23.63 15.49 13.18
N TYR A 152 24.03 14.39 12.56
CA TYR A 152 24.43 13.18 13.29
C TYR A 152 25.57 13.46 14.26
N TRP A 153 26.58 14.19 13.79
CA TRP A 153 27.74 14.54 14.59
C TRP A 153 27.35 15.38 15.80
N GLU A 154 26.65 16.49 15.59
CA GLU A 154 26.28 17.42 16.66
C GLU A 154 25.34 16.78 17.68
N ALA A 155 24.40 15.93 17.22
CA ALA A 155 23.55 15.16 18.12
C ALA A 155 24.37 14.16 18.96
N HIS A 156 25.29 13.43 18.32
CA HIS A 156 26.18 12.48 18.99
C HIS A 156 27.10 13.16 20.00
N GLN A 157 27.71 14.29 19.65
CA GLN A 157 28.60 15.01 20.56
C GLN A 157 27.87 15.48 21.83
N LYS A 158 26.56 15.79 21.73
CA LYS A 158 25.78 16.30 22.86
C LYS A 158 25.10 15.20 23.68
N PHE A 159 24.62 14.13 23.05
CA PHE A 159 23.78 13.10 23.69
C PHE A 159 24.27 11.66 23.50
N GLY A 160 25.27 11.44 22.63
CA GLY A 160 25.82 10.13 22.34
C GLY A 160 26.56 9.53 23.54
N LYS A 161 26.54 8.20 23.61
CA LYS A 161 27.20 7.40 24.66
C LYS A 161 28.18 6.38 24.10
N LEU A 162 27.93 5.87 22.90
CA LEU A 162 28.84 4.92 22.24
C LEU A 162 29.94 5.67 21.48
N ALA A 163 30.97 4.94 21.03
CA ALA A 163 31.92 5.55 20.13
C ALA A 163 31.26 5.79 18.76
N TRP A 164 31.63 6.90 18.10
CA TRP A 164 31.09 7.27 16.79
C TRP A 164 31.09 6.10 15.80
N PHE A 165 32.21 5.38 15.69
CA PHE A 165 32.36 4.24 14.79
C PHE A 165 31.36 3.10 15.08
N ASP A 166 31.01 2.85 16.35
CA ASP A 166 30.11 1.76 16.74
C ASP A 166 28.69 1.95 16.19
N LEU A 167 28.30 3.19 15.88
CA LEU A 167 27.00 3.51 15.27
C LEU A 167 26.94 3.10 13.78
N PHE A 168 28.11 3.04 13.13
CA PHE A 168 28.25 2.76 11.70
C PHE A 168 28.58 1.30 11.44
N GLU A 169 29.25 0.61 12.37
CA GLU A 169 29.65 -0.79 12.21
C GLU A 169 28.54 -1.72 11.70
N PRO A 170 27.31 -1.75 12.27
CA PRO A 170 26.28 -2.66 11.77
C PRO A 170 25.83 -2.30 10.33
N ASN A 171 25.91 -1.03 9.95
CA ASN A 171 25.61 -0.55 8.60
C ASN A 171 26.73 -0.90 7.60
N ILE A 172 27.99 -0.85 8.03
CA ILE A 172 29.14 -1.29 7.23
C ILE A 172 29.04 -2.79 6.94
N GLN A 173 28.60 -3.59 7.91
CA GLN A 173 28.37 -5.03 7.71
C GLN A 173 27.18 -5.29 6.78
N LEU A 174 26.09 -4.54 6.91
CA LEU A 174 24.94 -4.59 5.99
C LEU A 174 25.40 -4.34 4.54
N CYS A 175 26.22 -3.31 4.33
CA CYS A 175 26.85 -3.01 3.04
C CYS A 175 27.65 -4.19 2.45
N LYS A 176 28.41 -4.92 3.29
CA LYS A 176 29.17 -6.10 2.85
C LYS A 176 28.27 -7.27 2.47
N ILE A 177 27.25 -7.55 3.29
CA ILE A 177 26.33 -8.68 3.04
C ILE A 177 25.58 -8.46 1.72
N GLN A 178 25.01 -7.27 1.53
CA GLN A 178 24.34 -6.95 0.27
C GLN A 178 25.30 -7.15 -0.91
N SER A 179 26.58 -6.74 -0.79
CA SER A 179 27.55 -6.79 -1.91
C SER A 179 27.83 -8.20 -2.44
N SER A 180 27.49 -9.21 -1.63
CA SER A 180 27.62 -10.63 -1.99
C SER A 180 26.38 -11.25 -2.63
N SER A 181 25.19 -10.61 -2.53
CA SER A 181 23.90 -11.20 -2.89
C SER A 181 23.08 -10.41 -3.92
N ASP A 182 23.35 -9.11 -4.15
CA ASP A 182 22.48 -8.24 -4.98
C ASP A 182 23.24 -7.30 -5.94
N ARG A 183 22.64 -6.94 -7.10
CA ARG A 183 23.23 -6.07 -8.14
C ARG A 183 22.93 -4.58 -7.99
N ASN A 184 22.14 -4.16 -6.99
CA ASN A 184 21.69 -2.77 -6.80
C ASN A 184 22.53 -1.93 -5.82
N ILE A 185 23.77 -2.35 -5.54
CA ILE A 185 24.56 -1.71 -4.49
C ILE A 185 25.36 -0.56 -5.05
N ARG A 186 25.45 0.50 -4.24
CA ARG A 186 26.32 1.65 -4.45
C ARG A 186 27.61 1.41 -3.66
N PRO A 187 28.62 0.69 -4.19
CA PRO A 187 29.83 0.37 -3.44
C PRO A 187 30.56 1.64 -2.98
N GLN A 188 30.54 2.69 -3.80
CA GLN A 188 31.08 4.01 -3.45
C GLN A 188 30.36 4.62 -2.24
N PHE A 189 29.05 4.39 -2.10
CA PHE A 189 28.28 4.85 -0.94
C PHE A 189 28.71 4.11 0.32
N CYS A 190 28.89 2.79 0.24
CA CYS A 190 29.38 2.00 1.37
C CYS A 190 30.80 2.38 1.80
N ASP A 191 31.68 2.72 0.85
CA ASP A 191 33.00 3.27 1.15
C ASP A 191 32.92 4.67 1.78
N THR A 192 31.98 5.51 1.32
CA THR A 192 31.69 6.83 1.90
C THR A 192 31.24 6.71 3.36
N ILE A 193 30.27 5.84 3.64
CA ILE A 193 29.78 5.57 5.01
C ILE A 193 30.91 5.07 5.92
N ARG A 194 31.75 4.15 5.43
CA ARG A 194 32.92 3.67 6.18
C ARG A 194 33.92 4.78 6.47
N THR A 195 34.21 5.62 5.48
CA THR A 195 35.16 6.73 5.65
C THR A 195 34.64 7.75 6.67
N ILE A 196 33.33 8.06 6.66
CA ILE A 196 32.70 8.93 7.67
C ILE A 196 32.77 8.28 9.07
N ALA A 197 32.59 6.97 9.17
CA ALA A 197 32.73 6.24 10.43
C ALA A 197 34.16 6.33 10.99
N GLU A 198 35.17 6.18 10.14
CA GLU A 198 36.59 6.15 10.54
C GLU A 198 37.17 7.54 10.82
N LYS A 199 36.80 8.55 10.01
CA LYS A 199 37.43 9.88 10.03
C LYS A 199 36.55 10.97 10.63
N GLY A 200 35.29 10.66 10.95
CA GLY A 200 34.32 11.60 11.48
C GLY A 200 33.62 12.45 10.42
N ALA A 201 32.62 13.21 10.86
CA ALA A 201 31.73 13.99 9.98
C ALA A 201 32.43 15.08 9.16
N ASN A 202 33.54 15.64 9.65
CA ASN A 202 34.28 16.69 8.96
C ASN A 202 34.84 16.23 7.59
N GLU A 203 34.99 14.91 7.39
CA GLU A 203 35.39 14.36 6.10
C GLU A 203 34.39 14.72 4.97
N PHE A 204 33.11 14.86 5.30
CA PHE A 204 32.05 15.26 4.38
C PHE A 204 32.11 16.74 4.02
N TYR A 205 32.41 17.62 4.98
CA TYR A 205 32.30 19.08 4.79
C TYR A 205 33.61 19.78 4.44
N ASN A 206 34.76 19.26 4.90
CA ASN A 206 36.08 19.85 4.65
C ASN A 206 37.12 18.81 4.17
N GLY A 207 36.74 17.54 4.08
CA GLY A 207 37.61 16.43 3.68
C GLY A 207 37.51 16.07 2.19
N THR A 208 37.92 14.85 1.88
CA THR A 208 37.98 14.33 0.51
C THR A 208 36.61 13.97 -0.04
N ILE A 209 35.65 13.53 0.80
CA ILE A 209 34.27 13.24 0.37
C ILE A 209 33.63 14.51 -0.18
N GLY A 210 33.70 15.63 0.56
CA GLY A 210 33.15 16.92 0.13
C GLY A 210 33.77 17.42 -1.18
N LYS A 211 35.09 17.31 -1.33
CA LYS A 211 35.78 17.69 -2.58
C LYS A 211 35.31 16.86 -3.77
N LYS A 212 35.24 15.53 -3.63
CA LYS A 212 34.74 14.62 -4.68
C LYS A 212 33.29 14.91 -5.05
N LEU A 213 32.45 15.19 -4.05
CA LEU A 213 31.05 15.54 -4.28
C LEU A 213 30.93 16.83 -5.09
N ILE A 214 31.64 17.90 -4.71
CA ILE A 214 31.63 19.17 -5.43
C ILE A 214 32.19 19.04 -6.84
N GLU A 215 33.25 18.23 -7.05
CA GLU A 215 33.76 17.95 -8.40
C GLU A 215 32.72 17.29 -9.30
N ASP A 216 31.92 16.35 -8.78
CA ASP A 216 30.83 15.73 -9.54
C ASP A 216 29.69 16.71 -9.79
N LEU A 217 29.30 17.50 -8.79
CA LEU A 217 28.24 18.51 -8.92
C LEU A 217 28.60 19.63 -9.92
N ASN A 218 29.87 20.05 -9.95
CA ASN A 218 30.36 21.03 -10.94
C ASN A 218 30.25 20.50 -12.37
N LYS A 219 30.52 19.20 -12.60
CA LYS A 219 30.33 18.57 -13.94
C LYS A 219 28.87 18.53 -14.36
N LEU A 220 27.94 18.51 -13.40
CA LEU A 220 26.50 18.56 -13.62
C LEU A 220 25.96 19.99 -13.73
N GLY A 221 26.82 21.02 -13.66
CA GLY A 221 26.42 22.42 -13.74
C GLY A 221 25.75 22.95 -12.46
N SER A 222 25.98 22.33 -11.30
CA SER A 222 25.48 22.84 -10.03
C SER A 222 26.12 24.19 -9.68
N ILE A 223 25.38 25.01 -8.93
CA ILE A 223 25.89 26.26 -8.34
C ILE A 223 26.54 26.06 -6.97
N MET A 224 26.51 24.84 -6.43
CA MET A 224 27.09 24.52 -5.13
C MET A 224 28.62 24.44 -5.21
N THR A 225 29.28 25.05 -4.22
CA THR A 225 30.73 25.12 -4.10
C THR A 225 31.21 24.45 -2.80
N ILE A 226 32.52 24.26 -2.68
CA ILE A 226 33.11 23.75 -1.43
C ILE A 226 32.90 24.70 -0.25
N GLU A 227 32.72 26.00 -0.52
CA GLU A 227 32.48 26.99 0.52
C GLU A 227 31.10 26.84 1.14
N ASP A 228 30.11 26.38 0.36
CA ASP A 228 28.78 26.04 0.85
C ASP A 228 28.83 24.90 1.88
N LEU A 229 29.59 23.83 1.58
CA LEU A 229 29.80 22.73 2.52
C LEU A 229 30.54 23.20 3.77
N LYS A 230 31.62 23.96 3.62
CA LYS A 230 32.41 24.48 4.76
C LYS A 230 31.62 25.41 5.67
N ASN A 231 30.67 26.17 5.13
CA ASN A 231 29.84 27.12 5.88
C ASN A 231 28.55 26.50 6.41
N TYR A 232 28.23 25.27 6.03
CA TYR A 232 27.05 24.59 6.56
C TYR A 232 27.19 24.36 8.08
N ARG A 233 26.17 24.78 8.83
CA ARG A 233 26.04 24.55 10.26
C ARG A 233 24.60 24.18 10.58
N VAL A 234 24.43 23.15 11.40
CA VAL A 234 23.14 22.82 12.01
C VAL A 234 22.78 23.87 13.06
N LYS A 235 21.52 23.86 13.49
CA LYS A 235 21.04 24.76 14.55
C LYS A 235 20.40 24.00 15.69
N TRP A 236 20.86 24.31 16.91
CA TRP A 236 20.13 24.02 18.13
C TRP A 236 19.22 25.20 18.43
N THR A 237 17.92 24.95 18.53
CA THR A 237 16.95 25.92 19.02
C THR A 237 16.02 25.25 20.02
N ASP A 238 15.22 26.05 20.72
CA ASP A 238 14.21 25.52 21.62
C ASP A 238 13.05 24.93 20.81
N PRO A 239 12.55 23.73 21.17
CA PRO A 239 11.34 23.19 20.58
C PRO A 239 10.15 24.07 20.94
N ILE A 240 9.11 24.03 20.12
CA ILE A 240 7.84 24.65 20.48
C ILE A 240 7.18 23.77 21.54
N VAL A 241 6.78 24.40 22.65
CA VAL A 241 6.13 23.75 23.78
C VAL A 241 4.68 24.18 23.84
N ASN A 242 3.76 23.22 23.93
CA ASN A 242 2.33 23.50 24.10
C ASN A 242 1.69 22.60 25.15
N ASP A 243 0.83 23.18 25.99
CA ASP A 243 0.07 22.48 27.02
C ASP A 243 -1.39 22.26 26.58
N PHE A 244 -1.84 21.00 26.57
CA PHE A 244 -3.22 20.63 26.31
C PHE A 244 -3.70 19.49 27.23
N LEU A 245 -5.01 19.22 27.23
CA LEU A 245 -5.63 18.11 27.97
C LEU A 245 -5.16 18.02 29.45
N ASN A 246 -5.25 19.13 30.18
CA ASN A 246 -4.92 19.27 31.61
C ASN A 246 -3.62 18.55 32.04
N GLY A 247 -2.49 19.07 31.57
CA GLY A 247 -1.16 18.65 32.03
C GLY A 247 -0.37 17.78 31.04
N THR A 248 -0.88 17.56 29.83
CA THR A 248 -0.12 16.94 28.74
C THR A 248 0.69 18.00 28.00
N LYS A 249 2.00 17.75 27.83
CA LYS A 249 2.93 18.66 27.15
C LYS A 249 3.34 18.08 25.80
N LEU A 250 3.27 18.89 24.75
CA LEU A 250 3.87 18.61 23.45
C LEU A 250 5.16 19.40 23.29
N PHE A 251 6.19 18.72 22.80
CA PHE A 251 7.43 19.28 22.30
C PHE A 251 7.52 18.96 20.80
N THR A 252 7.59 19.98 19.95
CA THR A 252 7.63 19.80 18.49
C THR A 252 8.62 20.74 17.82
N SER A 253 8.85 20.53 16.52
CA SER A 253 9.81 21.27 15.73
C SER A 253 9.54 22.77 15.68
N ASN A 254 10.59 23.57 15.73
CA ASN A 254 10.52 25.01 15.45
C ASN A 254 10.76 25.29 13.96
N LEU A 255 10.65 26.56 13.54
CA LEU A 255 10.94 26.98 12.16
C LEU A 255 12.34 26.54 11.70
N PRO A 256 12.49 26.15 10.42
CA PRO A 256 11.52 26.21 9.32
C PRO A 256 10.58 24.99 9.27
N GLY A 257 10.53 24.14 10.30
CA GLY A 257 9.53 23.08 10.42
C GLY A 257 8.12 23.60 10.73
N SER A 258 7.12 22.76 10.52
CA SER A 258 5.70 23.14 10.64
C SER A 258 5.10 22.91 12.05
N GLY A 259 5.92 22.84 13.11
CA GLY A 259 5.44 22.48 14.44
C GLY A 259 4.50 23.54 15.06
N GLY A 260 4.69 24.82 14.73
CA GLY A 260 3.76 25.88 15.14
C GLY A 260 2.37 25.70 14.53
N LEU A 261 2.32 25.16 13.30
CA LEU A 261 1.09 24.80 12.62
C LEU A 261 0.37 23.65 13.32
N LEU A 262 1.12 22.62 13.71
CA LEU A 262 0.60 21.50 14.51
C LEU A 262 0.02 22.01 15.85
N VAL A 263 0.72 22.92 16.54
CA VAL A 263 0.22 23.52 17.79
C VAL A 263 -1.10 24.26 17.57
N LEU A 264 -1.21 25.07 16.52
CA LEU A 264 -2.46 25.77 16.19
C LEU A 264 -3.61 24.77 16.01
N MET A 265 -3.40 23.72 15.21
CA MET A 265 -4.41 22.68 14.97
C MET A 265 -4.85 22.02 16.28
N LEU A 266 -3.91 21.63 17.14
CA LEU A 266 -4.20 20.96 18.41
C LEU A 266 -4.89 21.89 19.42
N ASN A 267 -4.54 23.18 19.45
CA ASN A 267 -5.23 24.16 20.28
C ASN A 267 -6.67 24.38 19.79
N ILE A 268 -6.92 24.40 18.48
CA ILE A 268 -8.27 24.45 17.92
C ILE A 268 -9.07 23.20 18.31
N PHE A 269 -8.45 22.01 18.24
CA PHE A 269 -9.08 20.76 18.69
C PHE A 269 -9.40 20.76 20.19
N ASP A 270 -8.53 21.33 21.03
CA ASP A 270 -8.77 21.54 22.46
C ASP A 270 -9.94 22.51 22.71
N GLU A 271 -10.05 23.60 21.95
CA GLU A 271 -11.17 24.54 22.04
C GLU A 271 -12.49 23.93 21.56
N PHE A 272 -12.47 23.03 20.57
CA PHE A 272 -13.65 22.24 20.19
C PHE A 272 -14.05 21.18 21.23
N LYS A 273 -13.18 20.93 22.23
CA LYS A 273 -13.38 19.93 23.29
C LYS A 273 -13.70 18.55 22.71
N PHE A 274 -12.87 18.09 21.76
CA PHE A 274 -13.01 16.72 21.26
C PHE A 274 -12.87 15.69 22.37
N THR A 275 -13.81 14.76 22.41
CA THR A 275 -13.88 13.64 23.36
C THR A 275 -14.29 12.36 22.63
N ARG A 276 -14.40 11.24 23.35
CA ARG A 276 -14.90 9.98 22.79
C ARG A 276 -16.31 10.11 22.21
N GLU A 277 -17.14 11.01 22.76
CA GLU A 277 -18.48 11.34 22.28
C GLU A 277 -18.45 12.01 20.90
N SER A 278 -17.39 12.75 20.56
CA SER A 278 -17.23 13.41 19.26
C SER A 278 -17.19 12.44 18.07
N ILE A 279 -16.94 11.14 18.33
CA ILE A 279 -16.91 10.08 17.33
C ILE A 279 -17.99 9.01 17.56
N ILE A 280 -18.92 9.23 18.49
CA ILE A 280 -20.09 8.38 18.71
C ILE A 280 -21.28 8.94 17.91
N GLY A 281 -21.88 8.11 17.06
CA GLY A 281 -22.98 8.51 16.18
C GLY A 281 -22.49 9.11 14.86
N GLN A 282 -23.32 8.98 13.82
CA GLN A 282 -22.97 9.37 12.45
C GLN A 282 -22.82 10.89 12.31
N GLU A 283 -23.75 11.67 12.85
CA GLU A 283 -23.73 13.14 12.76
C GLU A 283 -22.51 13.74 13.43
N ASN A 284 -22.19 13.28 14.65
CA ASN A 284 -20.99 13.70 15.37
C ASN A 284 -19.71 13.34 14.60
N LYS A 285 -19.63 12.13 14.01
CA LYS A 285 -18.49 11.77 13.16
C LYS A 285 -18.34 12.74 11.98
N ILE A 286 -19.41 12.99 11.23
CA ILE A 286 -19.37 13.91 10.08
C ILE A 286 -18.92 15.31 10.55
N LYS A 287 -19.54 15.82 11.60
CA LYS A 287 -19.25 17.13 12.18
C LYS A 287 -17.80 17.25 12.67
N THR A 288 -17.29 16.22 13.33
CA THR A 288 -15.90 16.17 13.82
C THR A 288 -14.91 16.15 12.66
N HIS A 289 -15.15 15.34 11.62
CA HIS A 289 -14.28 15.34 10.43
C HIS A 289 -14.34 16.69 9.72
N HIS A 290 -15.53 17.29 9.59
CA HIS A 290 -15.71 18.62 9.03
C HIS A 290 -14.86 19.66 9.79
N ARG A 291 -14.99 19.73 11.12
CA ARG A 291 -14.20 20.65 11.96
C ARG A 291 -12.69 20.44 11.82
N ILE A 292 -12.24 19.19 11.71
CA ILE A 292 -10.82 18.85 11.49
C ILE A 292 -10.34 19.39 10.13
N ILE A 293 -11.13 19.18 9.07
CA ILE A 293 -10.80 19.64 7.71
C ILE A 293 -10.78 21.16 7.63
N GLU A 294 -11.75 21.85 8.21
CA GLU A 294 -11.80 23.32 8.25
C GLU A 294 -10.62 23.89 9.05
N THR A 295 -10.25 23.23 10.15
CA THR A 295 -9.05 23.58 10.92
C THR A 295 -7.80 23.49 10.05
N TRP A 296 -7.67 22.46 9.22
CA TRP A 296 -6.55 22.32 8.30
C TRP A 296 -6.54 23.43 7.25
N LYS A 297 -7.68 23.80 6.66
CA LYS A 297 -7.75 24.90 5.69
C LYS A 297 -7.23 26.22 6.28
N TYR A 298 -7.71 26.60 7.46
CA TYR A 298 -7.21 27.80 8.16
C TYR A 298 -5.74 27.71 8.51
N ALA A 299 -5.28 26.53 8.96
CA ALA A 299 -3.87 26.32 9.25
C ALA A 299 -3.02 26.50 7.97
N TYR A 300 -3.32 25.81 6.88
CA TYR A 300 -2.55 25.90 5.63
C TYR A 300 -2.61 27.29 4.99
N ALA A 301 -3.68 28.05 5.20
CA ALA A 301 -3.73 29.48 4.83
C ALA A 301 -2.69 30.33 5.58
N ILE A 302 -2.35 29.95 6.82
CA ILE A 302 -1.30 30.62 7.61
C ILE A 302 0.09 30.08 7.25
N ARG A 303 0.20 28.81 6.86
CA ARG A 303 1.47 28.20 6.43
C ARG A 303 2.13 28.98 5.29
N SER A 304 1.35 29.58 4.39
CA SER A 304 1.86 30.43 3.30
C SER A 304 2.51 31.74 3.77
N GLN A 305 2.49 32.06 5.07
CA GLN A 305 3.14 33.23 5.65
C GLN A 305 4.43 32.86 6.40
N MET A 306 4.75 31.57 6.53
CA MET A 306 5.93 31.09 7.27
C MET A 306 7.19 31.15 6.39
N GLY A 307 8.35 31.33 7.02
CA GLY A 307 9.65 31.36 6.36
C GLY A 307 10.82 31.08 7.32
N ASP A 308 12.05 31.22 6.82
CA ASP A 308 13.26 31.07 7.65
C ASP A 308 13.42 32.29 8.58
N PRO A 309 13.43 32.10 9.92
CA PRO A 309 13.53 33.20 10.87
C PRO A 309 14.87 33.95 10.81
N ASP A 310 15.90 33.39 10.16
CA ASP A 310 17.17 34.09 9.93
C ASP A 310 17.05 35.22 8.89
N PHE A 311 16.02 35.15 8.03
CA PHE A 311 15.84 36.03 6.88
C PHE A 311 14.57 36.88 6.99
N THR A 312 13.60 36.49 7.82
CA THR A 312 12.36 37.22 8.00
C THR A 312 11.89 37.12 9.45
N ASP A 313 11.44 38.21 10.05
CA ASP A 313 10.95 38.21 11.43
C ASP A 313 9.62 37.46 11.52
N MET A 314 9.62 36.34 12.24
CA MET A 314 8.48 35.46 12.43
C MET A 314 7.90 35.56 13.86
N THR A 315 8.38 36.49 14.69
CA THR A 315 8.08 36.53 16.12
C THR A 315 6.59 36.66 16.41
N ASP A 316 5.93 37.65 15.80
CA ASP A 316 4.49 37.90 16.01
C ASP A 316 3.62 36.77 15.44
N LEU A 317 3.99 36.24 14.26
CA LEU A 317 3.29 35.10 13.65
C LEU A 317 3.37 33.88 14.56
N MET A 318 4.56 33.53 15.04
CA MET A 318 4.78 32.38 15.92
C MET A 318 4.06 32.56 17.26
N LYS A 319 4.06 33.76 17.82
CA LYS A 319 3.30 34.10 19.04
C LYS A 319 1.79 33.92 18.85
N ASN A 320 1.27 34.30 17.69
CA ASN A 320 -0.14 34.15 17.37
C ASN A 320 -0.52 32.67 17.17
N ILE A 321 0.15 31.93 16.27
CA ILE A 321 -0.25 30.54 15.96
C ILE A 321 -0.06 29.57 17.13
N THR A 322 0.78 29.91 18.10
CA THR A 322 0.96 29.12 19.33
C THR A 322 0.01 29.54 20.48
N SER A 323 -0.76 30.63 20.32
CA SER A 323 -1.67 31.14 21.33
C SER A 323 -3.04 30.43 21.31
N LYS A 324 -3.58 30.14 22.50
CA LYS A 324 -4.95 29.61 22.66
C LYS A 324 -6.02 30.63 22.26
N ASP A 325 -5.78 31.93 22.46
CA ASP A 325 -6.75 32.97 22.10
C ASP A 325 -6.91 33.09 20.58
N PHE A 326 -5.80 32.97 19.86
CA PHE A 326 -5.81 32.95 18.40
C PHE A 326 -6.49 31.68 17.87
N ALA A 327 -6.22 30.52 18.47
CA ALA A 327 -6.93 29.27 18.15
C ALA A 327 -8.44 29.40 18.36
N ARG A 328 -8.90 30.01 19.47
CA ARG A 328 -10.32 30.27 19.74
C ARG A 328 -10.95 31.18 18.69
N MET A 329 -10.26 32.25 18.30
CA MET A 329 -10.70 33.15 17.24
C MET A 329 -10.89 32.43 15.91
N ILE A 330 -9.99 31.51 15.54
CA ILE A 330 -10.14 30.69 14.32
C ILE A 330 -11.30 29.70 14.46
N LYS A 331 -11.39 29.02 15.61
CA LYS A 331 -12.48 28.09 15.91
C LYS A 331 -13.87 28.75 15.79
N ASP A 332 -13.99 30.03 16.18
CA ASP A 332 -15.26 30.78 16.07
C ASP A 332 -15.62 31.18 14.63
N LYS A 333 -14.69 31.07 13.66
CA LYS A 333 -14.96 31.26 12.23
C LYS A 333 -15.42 29.99 11.51
N ILE A 334 -15.26 28.80 12.12
CA ILE A 334 -15.63 27.52 11.51
C ILE A 334 -17.14 27.32 11.60
N ASP A 335 -17.81 27.20 10.45
CA ASP A 335 -19.25 26.99 10.32
C ASP A 335 -19.58 25.49 10.34
N ASP A 336 -20.21 25.01 11.41
CA ASP A 336 -20.55 23.60 11.60
C ASP A 336 -21.46 22.98 10.51
N GLN A 337 -22.05 23.78 9.62
CA GLN A 337 -23.01 23.32 8.61
C GLN A 337 -22.45 23.32 7.19
N ARG A 338 -21.37 24.06 6.91
CA ARG A 338 -20.86 24.22 5.55
C ARG A 338 -19.38 24.58 5.49
N THR A 339 -18.75 24.22 4.37
CA THR A 339 -17.42 24.73 3.98
C THR A 339 -17.54 25.85 2.96
N PHE A 340 -16.47 26.63 2.82
CA PHE A 340 -16.27 27.56 1.72
C PHE A 340 -15.26 26.98 0.71
N ASN A 341 -15.54 27.16 -0.58
CA ASN A 341 -14.71 26.64 -1.67
C ASN A 341 -13.78 27.71 -2.28
N ASP A 342 -13.87 28.95 -1.79
CA ASP A 342 -12.96 30.04 -2.14
C ASP A 342 -11.81 30.11 -1.11
N PRO A 343 -10.55 29.88 -1.50
CA PRO A 343 -9.40 29.97 -0.59
C PRO A 343 -9.26 31.32 0.13
N SER A 344 -9.72 32.41 -0.51
CA SER A 344 -9.62 33.76 0.07
C SER A 344 -10.42 33.90 1.37
N HIS A 345 -11.47 33.09 1.54
CA HIS A 345 -12.25 33.01 2.78
C HIS A 345 -11.36 32.69 4.00
N TYR A 346 -10.42 31.77 3.83
CA TYR A 346 -9.53 31.31 4.90
C TYR A 346 -8.35 32.26 5.12
N GLY A 347 -8.25 33.35 4.35
CA GLY A 347 -7.12 34.27 4.32
C GLY A 347 -5.94 33.76 3.49
N GLY A 348 -6.13 32.71 2.68
CA GLY A 348 -5.10 32.14 1.82
C GLY A 348 -5.14 32.73 0.42
N GLY A 349 -3.99 33.20 -0.07
CA GLY A 349 -3.84 33.75 -1.42
C GLY A 349 -2.64 33.22 -2.21
N GLU A 350 -1.85 32.27 -1.71
CA GLU A 350 -0.55 31.95 -2.31
C GLU A 350 -0.16 30.46 -2.17
N ASN A 351 0.64 29.97 -3.14
CA ASN A 351 0.95 28.56 -3.39
C ASN A 351 1.49 27.80 -2.17
N LEU A 352 1.12 26.53 -2.10
CA LEU A 352 1.76 25.56 -1.22
C LEU A 352 2.65 24.67 -2.07
N VAL A 353 3.91 24.58 -1.65
CA VAL A 353 4.84 23.63 -2.24
C VAL A 353 4.51 22.24 -1.69
N GLU A 354 4.42 21.26 -2.58
CA GLU A 354 4.35 19.84 -2.25
C GLU A 354 5.77 19.30 -2.03
N ASP A 355 6.04 18.76 -0.85
CA ASP A 355 7.18 17.89 -0.59
C ASP A 355 6.77 16.40 -0.70
N HIS A 356 7.68 15.50 -1.06
CA HIS A 356 7.43 14.04 -1.09
C HIS A 356 8.57 13.30 -0.36
N GLY A 357 8.86 12.01 -0.65
CA GLY A 357 10.09 11.29 -0.21
C GLY A 357 10.62 11.59 1.20
N THR A 358 9.90 11.18 2.24
CA THR A 358 10.26 11.42 3.64
C THR A 358 10.18 10.11 4.42
N SER A 359 10.92 9.99 5.52
CA SER A 359 10.81 8.87 6.47
C SER A 359 10.87 9.39 7.90
N HIS A 360 10.15 8.72 8.81
CA HIS A 360 10.11 9.08 10.23
C HIS A 360 10.57 7.93 11.13
N MET A 361 11.22 8.26 12.23
CA MET A 361 11.60 7.32 13.28
C MET A 361 11.21 7.83 14.67
N SER A 362 10.68 6.91 15.47
CA SER A 362 10.33 7.14 16.88
C SER A 362 11.17 6.23 17.77
N ILE A 363 11.89 6.82 18.72
CA ILE A 363 12.75 6.09 19.67
C ILE A 363 12.38 6.47 21.09
N ILE A 364 12.26 5.47 21.97
CA ILE A 364 12.22 5.64 23.42
C ILE A 364 13.28 4.72 24.05
N ALA A 365 14.22 5.30 24.78
CA ALA A 365 15.26 4.57 25.48
C ALA A 365 14.77 4.02 26.84
N PRO A 366 15.42 2.99 27.40
CA PRO A 366 15.01 2.39 28.67
C PRO A 366 15.00 3.36 29.86
N ASN A 367 15.80 4.42 29.82
CA ASN A 367 15.83 5.46 30.85
C ASN A 367 14.72 6.52 30.69
N GLY A 368 13.84 6.36 29.70
CA GLY A 368 12.74 7.27 29.40
C GLY A 368 13.10 8.43 28.47
N ASP A 369 14.36 8.58 28.07
CA ASP A 369 14.73 9.56 27.04
C ASP A 369 14.08 9.18 25.70
N ALA A 370 13.74 10.16 24.88
CA ALA A 370 13.08 9.91 23.62
C ALA A 370 13.63 10.77 22.48
N VAL A 371 13.55 10.24 21.26
CA VAL A 371 13.90 10.96 20.03
C VAL A 371 12.79 10.76 19.00
N ALA A 372 12.26 11.86 18.49
CA ALA A 372 11.47 11.91 17.27
C ALA A 372 12.33 12.52 16.18
N VAL A 373 12.49 11.85 15.03
CA VAL A 373 13.28 12.38 13.92
C VAL A 373 12.60 12.11 12.59
N THR A 374 12.54 13.12 11.74
CA THR A 374 12.03 13.02 10.36
C THR A 374 13.14 13.46 9.42
N SER A 375 13.50 12.59 8.47
CA SER A 375 14.59 12.79 7.49
C SER A 375 14.05 12.61 6.07
N SER A 376 14.60 13.36 5.12
CA SER A 376 14.09 13.42 3.75
C SER A 376 15.15 13.84 2.74
N LEU A 377 15.02 13.35 1.49
CA LEU A 377 15.67 13.89 0.29
C LEU A 377 14.79 14.92 -0.45
N ASN A 378 13.68 15.32 0.17
CA ASN A 378 12.50 15.89 -0.47
C ASN A 378 11.81 14.88 -1.40
N GLY A 379 11.79 15.03 -2.72
CA GLY A 379 11.16 14.07 -3.64
C GLY A 379 11.72 12.65 -3.58
N HIS A 380 11.03 11.68 -4.19
CA HIS A 380 11.57 10.32 -4.31
C HIS A 380 12.85 10.32 -5.16
N PHE A 381 13.95 9.83 -4.57
CA PHE A 381 15.32 9.95 -5.10
C PHE A 381 15.83 11.40 -5.24
N GLY A 382 15.18 12.36 -4.57
CA GLY A 382 15.55 13.77 -4.56
C GLY A 382 15.60 14.38 -5.97
N SER A 383 16.75 14.97 -6.30
CA SER A 383 17.02 15.60 -7.61
C SER A 383 17.17 14.60 -8.76
N GLY A 384 17.20 13.30 -8.47
CA GLY A 384 17.57 12.26 -9.43
C GLY A 384 19.07 12.16 -9.70
N GLU A 385 19.89 13.03 -9.09
CA GLU A 385 21.34 13.05 -9.24
C GLU A 385 22.05 12.15 -8.22
N ILE A 386 23.08 11.45 -8.69
CA ILE A 386 23.95 10.61 -7.87
C ILE A 386 25.40 11.00 -8.14
N SER A 387 26.17 11.28 -7.08
CA SER A 387 27.61 11.45 -7.24
C SER A 387 28.26 10.12 -7.57
N ASN A 388 28.89 10.02 -8.74
CA ASN A 388 29.58 8.81 -9.20
C ASN A 388 30.76 8.43 -8.29
N GLN A 389 31.44 9.41 -7.70
CA GLN A 389 32.62 9.19 -6.87
C GLN A 389 32.27 8.77 -5.43
N THR A 390 31.12 9.20 -4.92
CA THR A 390 30.73 8.98 -3.51
C THR A 390 29.50 8.08 -3.35
N GLY A 391 28.74 7.84 -4.42
CA GLY A 391 27.48 7.09 -4.39
C GLY A 391 26.34 7.80 -3.63
N ILE A 392 26.52 9.05 -3.22
CA ILE A 392 25.50 9.85 -2.54
C ILE A 392 24.39 10.21 -3.54
N ILE A 393 23.13 9.97 -3.16
CA ILE A 393 21.94 10.48 -3.88
C ILE A 393 21.62 11.85 -3.29
N LEU A 394 21.33 12.82 -4.13
CA LEU A 394 21.22 14.22 -3.73
C LEU A 394 19.76 14.66 -3.65
N ASN A 395 19.43 15.39 -2.59
CA ASN A 395 18.12 15.98 -2.37
C ASN A 395 17.69 16.94 -3.50
N ASN A 396 16.40 17.23 -3.57
CA ASN A 396 15.83 18.36 -4.31
C ASN A 396 15.16 19.37 -3.36
N ALA A 397 15.79 19.69 -2.22
CA ALA A 397 15.21 20.57 -1.21
C ALA A 397 15.02 22.02 -1.69
N MET A 398 15.63 22.43 -2.81
CA MET A 398 15.35 23.75 -3.38
C MET A 398 13.91 23.88 -3.89
N ASP A 399 13.22 22.76 -4.15
CA ASP A 399 11.81 22.77 -4.54
C ASP A 399 10.91 23.37 -3.45
N ASP A 400 11.28 23.17 -2.17
CA ASP A 400 10.53 23.63 -0.99
C ASP A 400 10.46 25.17 -0.88
N PHE A 401 11.21 25.92 -1.69
CA PHE A 401 11.09 27.39 -1.77
C PHE A 401 9.93 27.83 -2.65
N SER A 402 9.39 29.02 -2.39
CA SER A 402 8.43 29.66 -3.27
C SER A 402 9.12 30.21 -4.52
N ILE A 403 8.67 29.79 -5.70
CA ILE A 403 9.25 30.19 -6.99
C ILE A 403 8.28 31.14 -7.71
N PRO A 404 8.64 32.43 -7.86
CA PRO A 404 7.72 33.43 -8.39
C PRO A 404 7.18 33.19 -9.80
N THR A 405 7.90 32.39 -10.58
CA THR A 405 7.67 32.19 -12.02
C THR A 405 6.93 30.89 -12.33
N VAL A 406 6.75 30.01 -11.34
CA VAL A 406 6.04 28.74 -11.50
C VAL A 406 4.57 28.98 -11.17
N ILE A 407 3.75 28.99 -12.21
CA ILE A 407 2.30 28.93 -12.09
C ILE A 407 1.96 27.44 -11.96
N ASN A 408 1.21 27.06 -10.93
CA ASN A 408 0.81 25.67 -10.76
C ASN A 408 -0.07 25.18 -11.94
N THR A 409 -0.33 23.87 -12.01
CA THR A 409 -1.14 23.18 -13.03
C THR A 409 -2.54 23.81 -13.24
N TYR A 410 -2.99 24.65 -12.32
CA TYR A 410 -4.31 25.27 -12.27
C TYR A 410 -4.28 26.79 -12.51
N SER A 411 -3.18 27.32 -13.06
CA SER A 411 -3.07 28.72 -13.51
C SER A 411 -3.16 29.79 -12.41
N LEU A 412 -2.91 29.46 -11.14
CA LEU A 412 -2.93 30.44 -10.05
C LEU A 412 -1.52 30.99 -9.72
N PRO A 413 -1.30 32.31 -9.80
CA PRO A 413 -0.08 32.94 -9.33
C PRO A 413 -0.13 33.16 -7.81
N GLY A 414 0.93 32.79 -7.09
CA GLY A 414 1.04 33.09 -5.66
C GLY A 414 2.40 32.72 -5.09
N VAL A 415 3.11 33.71 -4.53
CA VAL A 415 4.51 33.59 -4.10
C VAL A 415 4.57 33.89 -2.61
N ASN A 416 4.82 32.89 -1.77
CA ASN A 416 5.16 33.14 -0.37
C ASN A 416 6.51 33.88 -0.32
N LYS A 417 6.45 35.21 -0.20
CA LYS A 417 7.63 36.09 -0.16
C LYS A 417 8.61 35.71 0.96
N ASN A 418 8.08 35.25 2.10
CA ASN A 418 8.89 34.87 3.26
C ASN A 418 9.67 33.58 3.00
N ASN A 419 9.28 32.79 2.00
CA ASN A 419 9.93 31.56 1.58
C ASN A 419 10.50 31.64 0.15
N GLU A 420 10.81 32.83 -0.37
CA GLU A 420 11.56 32.96 -1.63
C GLU A 420 13.01 32.45 -1.48
N VAL A 421 13.59 31.99 -2.60
CA VAL A 421 14.97 31.50 -2.68
C VAL A 421 15.97 32.63 -2.41
N GLU A 422 16.83 32.41 -1.41
CA GLU A 422 17.96 33.29 -1.08
C GLU A 422 19.16 32.46 -0.61
N GLY A 423 20.38 32.84 -1.02
CA GLY A 423 21.58 32.09 -0.69
C GLY A 423 21.80 31.92 0.82
N GLY A 424 22.04 30.69 1.26
CA GLY A 424 22.23 30.34 2.68
C GLY A 424 20.95 30.17 3.50
N LYS A 425 19.78 30.47 2.94
CA LYS A 425 18.46 30.28 3.56
C LYS A 425 18.06 28.82 3.61
N ARG A 426 17.30 28.40 4.62
CA ARG A 426 16.68 27.07 4.68
C ARG A 426 15.25 27.13 4.15
N PRO A 427 14.84 26.18 3.30
CA PRO A 427 13.47 26.16 2.83
C PRO A 427 12.49 25.72 3.92
N LEU A 428 11.24 26.15 3.81
CA LEU A 428 10.12 25.74 4.67
C LEU A 428 9.88 24.23 4.57
N SER A 429 9.56 23.57 5.69
CA SER A 429 9.31 22.13 5.72
C SER A 429 8.01 21.75 6.41
N SER A 430 7.35 20.70 5.90
CA SER A 430 6.15 20.11 6.51
C SER A 430 6.46 19.16 7.69
N MET A 431 7.74 18.90 7.97
CA MET A 431 8.16 17.99 9.04
C MET A 431 7.78 18.50 10.44
N VAL A 432 7.23 17.60 11.27
CA VAL A 432 6.84 17.87 12.68
C VAL A 432 7.19 16.73 13.65
N PRO A 433 8.48 16.34 13.79
CA PRO A 433 8.91 15.34 14.77
C PRO A 433 8.54 15.79 16.20
N SER A 434 7.68 15.02 16.87
CA SER A 434 6.98 15.45 18.07
C SER A 434 7.06 14.44 19.20
N ILE A 435 7.24 14.94 20.43
CA ILE A 435 7.24 14.15 21.66
C ILE A 435 6.17 14.72 22.59
N ILE A 436 5.35 13.84 23.17
CA ILE A 436 4.27 14.21 24.09
C ILE A 436 4.54 13.55 25.44
N THR A 437 4.46 14.31 26.53
CA THR A 437 4.71 13.83 27.89
C THR A 437 3.50 14.05 28.80
N THR A 438 3.42 13.25 29.86
CA THR A 438 2.51 13.48 30.98
C THR A 438 2.98 14.69 31.81
N SER A 439 2.14 15.12 32.76
CA SER A 439 2.47 16.18 33.72
C SER A 439 3.68 15.84 34.59
N ASN A 440 3.93 14.55 34.81
CA ASN A 440 5.10 14.06 35.56
C ASN A 440 6.39 14.06 34.72
N GLY A 441 6.30 14.32 33.41
CA GLY A 441 7.41 14.28 32.48
C GLY A 441 7.65 12.91 31.84
N ASP A 442 6.77 11.93 32.06
CA ASP A 442 6.90 10.62 31.39
C ASP A 442 6.48 10.72 29.93
N VAL A 443 7.27 10.15 29.03
CA VAL A 443 6.95 10.14 27.59
C VAL A 443 5.70 9.29 27.37
N ARG A 444 4.66 9.93 26.85
CA ARG A 444 3.37 9.32 26.50
C ARG A 444 3.32 8.93 25.04
N MET A 445 3.97 9.69 24.16
CA MET A 445 3.96 9.45 22.72
C MET A 445 5.19 10.05 22.03
N VAL A 446 5.72 9.34 21.03
CA VAL A 446 6.76 9.84 20.11
C VAL A 446 6.22 9.65 18.70
N ILE A 447 5.96 10.75 17.98
CA ILE A 447 5.20 10.72 16.73
C ILE A 447 5.79 11.67 15.67
N GLY A 448 5.66 11.25 14.43
CA GLY A 448 5.84 12.02 13.20
C GLY A 448 5.31 11.18 12.04
N ALA A 449 5.45 11.68 10.82
CA ALA A 449 4.97 11.01 9.62
C ALA A 449 5.87 11.33 8.42
N ALA A 450 5.60 10.63 7.32
CA ALA A 450 6.11 10.88 5.97
C ALA A 450 4.96 11.31 5.04
N GLY A 451 5.29 11.88 3.87
CA GLY A 451 4.31 12.29 2.86
C GLY A 451 4.13 13.81 2.73
N GLY A 452 5.23 14.55 2.89
CA GLY A 452 5.29 16.01 2.72
C GLY A 452 4.19 16.80 3.42
N THR A 453 3.37 17.53 2.66
CA THR A 453 2.29 18.35 3.21
C THR A 453 1.26 17.52 3.95
N GLN A 454 1.18 16.20 3.74
CA GLN A 454 0.30 15.32 4.50
C GLN A 454 0.83 14.99 5.91
N ILE A 455 2.10 15.30 6.21
CA ILE A 455 2.73 15.01 7.50
C ILE A 455 1.96 15.70 8.63
N THR A 456 1.80 17.01 8.56
CA THR A 456 1.19 17.81 9.64
C THR A 456 -0.27 17.41 9.87
N THR A 457 -1.05 17.22 8.80
CA THR A 457 -2.45 16.77 8.91
C THR A 457 -2.52 15.36 9.50
N SER A 458 -1.67 14.44 9.06
CA SER A 458 -1.65 13.06 9.56
C SER A 458 -1.28 12.98 11.04
N VAL A 459 -0.24 13.70 11.45
CA VAL A 459 0.20 13.77 12.86
C VAL A 459 -0.89 14.39 13.73
N SER A 460 -1.47 15.52 13.32
CA SER A 460 -2.58 16.15 14.06
C SER A 460 -3.79 15.22 14.19
N TYR A 461 -4.11 14.46 13.13
CA TYR A 461 -5.22 13.53 13.10
C TYR A 461 -5.03 12.36 14.05
N VAL A 462 -3.85 11.72 14.05
CA VAL A 462 -3.54 10.62 14.99
C VAL A 462 -3.59 11.11 16.43
N ILE A 463 -3.01 12.29 16.71
CA ILE A 463 -3.03 12.89 18.06
C ILE A 463 -4.47 13.16 18.49
N ALA A 464 -5.31 13.75 17.62
CA ALA A 464 -6.71 14.02 17.92
C ALA A 464 -7.47 12.74 18.27
N ARG A 465 -7.34 11.70 17.45
CA ARG A 465 -8.01 10.41 17.64
C ARG A 465 -7.56 9.71 18.92
N HIS A 466 -6.26 9.63 19.15
CA HIS A 466 -5.71 8.89 20.29
C HIS A 466 -5.83 9.66 21.62
N LEU A 467 -5.38 10.92 21.65
CA LEU A 467 -5.28 11.68 22.91
C LEU A 467 -6.57 12.42 23.27
N PHE A 468 -7.29 12.98 22.30
CA PHE A 468 -8.52 13.73 22.58
C PHE A 468 -9.75 12.81 22.58
N MET A 469 -9.88 11.93 21.59
CA MET A 469 -11.05 11.07 21.42
C MET A 469 -10.91 9.69 22.10
N ALA A 470 -9.76 9.42 22.73
CA ALA A 470 -9.48 8.19 23.46
C ALA A 470 -9.68 6.90 22.63
N GLU A 471 -9.35 6.96 21.33
CA GLU A 471 -9.19 5.75 20.52
C GLU A 471 -7.85 5.08 20.83
N PRO A 472 -7.75 3.74 20.78
CA PRO A 472 -6.45 3.10 20.96
C PRO A 472 -5.52 3.45 19.78
N ILE A 473 -4.20 3.44 20.06
CA ILE A 473 -3.22 4.05 19.15
C ILE A 473 -3.14 3.32 17.81
N ARG A 474 -3.37 2.00 17.81
CA ARG A 474 -3.37 1.19 16.60
C ARG A 474 -4.48 1.64 15.65
N GLU A 475 -5.68 1.84 16.17
CA GLU A 475 -6.88 2.28 15.46
C GLU A 475 -6.67 3.69 14.90
N ALA A 476 -6.07 4.58 15.68
CA ALA A 476 -5.69 5.92 15.22
C ALA A 476 -4.66 5.90 14.07
N ILE A 477 -3.74 4.92 14.06
CA ILE A 477 -2.71 4.77 13.02
C ILE A 477 -3.28 4.13 11.73
N ILE A 478 -4.11 3.09 11.83
CA ILE A 478 -4.66 2.39 10.66
C ILE A 478 -5.92 3.07 10.09
N ALA A 479 -6.44 4.08 10.78
CA ALA A 479 -7.61 4.81 10.32
C ALA A 479 -7.43 5.34 8.89
N PRO A 480 -8.49 5.32 8.05
CA PRO A 480 -8.45 5.91 6.73
C PRO A 480 -8.00 7.37 6.82
N ARG A 481 -7.00 7.73 6.01
CA ARG A 481 -6.44 9.08 5.99
C ARG A 481 -7.37 10.01 5.21
N ILE A 482 -7.51 11.22 5.71
CA ILE A 482 -8.09 12.34 4.98
C ILE A 482 -7.08 13.47 5.01
N HIS A 483 -7.04 14.26 3.95
CA HIS A 483 -6.09 15.34 3.83
C HIS A 483 -6.70 16.50 3.04
N HIS A 484 -6.48 17.70 3.55
CA HIS A 484 -6.80 18.94 2.86
C HIS A 484 -5.73 19.97 3.20
N GLN A 485 -5.11 20.53 2.17
CA GLN A 485 -4.05 21.52 2.32
C GLN A 485 -4.45 22.89 1.80
N LEU A 486 -5.74 23.21 1.69
CA LEU A 486 -6.26 24.45 1.09
C LEU A 486 -6.09 24.53 -0.43
N TYR A 487 -4.97 24.07 -1.00
CA TYR A 487 -4.75 24.08 -2.43
C TYR A 487 -4.19 22.76 -3.00
N PRO A 488 -4.85 22.09 -3.97
CA PRO A 488 -6.17 22.44 -4.53
C PRO A 488 -7.27 22.40 -3.46
N MET A 489 -8.40 23.06 -3.73
CA MET A 489 -9.58 23.07 -2.85
C MET A 489 -10.34 21.74 -2.94
N GLU A 490 -9.64 20.64 -2.72
CA GLU A 490 -10.12 19.28 -2.84
C GLU A 490 -9.74 18.49 -1.59
N LEU A 491 -10.69 17.73 -1.07
CA LEU A 491 -10.49 16.81 0.03
C LEU A 491 -9.99 15.47 -0.53
N SER A 492 -8.74 15.13 -0.25
CA SER A 492 -8.21 13.80 -0.50
C SER A 492 -8.70 12.84 0.59
N CYS A 493 -9.26 11.71 0.17
CA CYS A 493 -9.72 10.66 1.06
C CYS A 493 -9.03 9.34 0.71
N GLY A 494 -8.62 8.60 1.74
CA GLY A 494 -8.15 7.23 1.60
C GLY A 494 -9.31 6.29 1.28
N GLN A 495 -9.01 5.23 0.52
CA GLN A 495 -9.95 4.24 -0.03
C GLN A 495 -10.90 3.57 0.98
N MET A 496 -10.67 3.73 2.30
CA MET A 496 -11.45 3.10 3.37
C MET A 496 -12.29 4.08 4.19
N ILE A 497 -12.41 5.36 3.79
CA ILE A 497 -13.29 6.29 4.51
C ILE A 497 -14.75 5.81 4.42
N SER A 498 -15.50 5.89 5.53
CA SER A 498 -16.92 5.54 5.53
C SER A 498 -17.69 6.40 4.53
N TYR A 499 -18.48 5.78 3.65
CA TYR A 499 -19.35 6.47 2.68
C TYR A 499 -20.26 7.51 3.35
N LYS A 500 -20.72 7.23 4.58
CA LYS A 500 -21.52 8.14 5.40
C LYS A 500 -20.79 9.43 5.75
N ILE A 501 -19.49 9.32 6.04
CA ILE A 501 -18.62 10.47 6.30
C ILE A 501 -18.36 11.20 4.98
N TYR A 502 -18.00 10.47 3.93
CA TYR A 502 -17.77 11.02 2.58
C TYR A 502 -18.94 11.88 2.08
N TYR A 503 -20.15 11.30 2.02
CA TYR A 503 -21.34 12.03 1.55
C TYR A 503 -21.83 13.07 2.54
N GLY A 504 -21.62 12.87 3.85
CA GLY A 504 -21.88 13.89 4.86
C GLY A 504 -21.05 15.15 4.63
N LEU A 505 -19.75 14.98 4.35
CA LEU A 505 -18.84 16.07 4.02
C LEU A 505 -19.18 16.71 2.67
N LYS A 506 -19.51 15.91 1.65
CA LYS A 506 -19.97 16.41 0.36
C LYS A 506 -21.24 17.26 0.50
N LYS A 507 -22.19 16.86 1.35
CA LYS A 507 -23.41 17.63 1.64
C LYS A 507 -23.12 18.95 2.35
N MET A 508 -22.07 19.01 3.15
CA MET A 508 -21.55 20.26 3.74
C MET A 508 -20.81 21.14 2.73
N GLY A 509 -20.66 20.70 1.47
CA GLY A 509 -20.07 21.48 0.38
C GLY A 509 -18.61 21.16 0.05
N HIS A 510 -18.00 20.17 0.70
CA HIS A 510 -16.61 19.79 0.42
C HIS A 510 -16.49 19.19 -0.99
N VAL A 511 -15.54 19.71 -1.77
CA VAL A 511 -15.18 19.14 -3.07
C VAL A 511 -14.27 17.95 -2.83
N MET A 512 -14.61 16.80 -3.41
CA MET A 512 -13.91 15.54 -3.19
C MET A 512 -12.90 15.32 -4.32
N GLY A 513 -11.62 15.12 -3.96
CA GLY A 513 -10.54 14.83 -4.91
C GLY A 513 -10.45 13.33 -5.27
N PRO A 514 -9.54 12.94 -6.17
CA PRO A 514 -9.33 11.52 -6.52
C PRO A 514 -8.91 10.68 -5.29
N ASP A 515 -9.35 9.42 -5.25
CA ASP A 515 -9.02 8.49 -4.17
C ASP A 515 -7.50 8.33 -4.00
N ALA A 516 -6.99 8.45 -2.78
CA ALA A 516 -5.57 8.19 -2.51
C ALA A 516 -5.27 6.69 -2.74
N THR A 517 -4.34 6.40 -3.65
CA THR A 517 -3.93 5.05 -3.98
C THR A 517 -3.11 4.43 -2.85
N SER A 518 -3.70 3.47 -2.13
CA SER A 518 -2.93 2.46 -1.42
C SER A 518 -3.72 1.16 -1.33
N SER A 519 -3.44 0.21 -2.21
CA SER A 519 -3.87 -1.18 -2.06
C SER A 519 -2.67 -2.10 -1.96
N SER A 520 -2.58 -2.81 -0.83
CA SER A 520 -1.81 -4.04 -0.71
C SER A 520 -2.48 -4.95 0.31
N VAL A 521 -2.92 -6.12 -0.14
CA VAL A 521 -3.17 -7.28 0.73
C VAL A 521 -2.21 -8.36 0.27
N ILE A 522 -1.25 -8.67 1.14
CA ILE A 522 -0.27 -9.74 0.95
C ILE A 522 -0.53 -10.76 2.07
N ALA A 523 -0.76 -12.01 1.72
CA ALA A 523 -0.91 -13.10 2.68
C ALA A 523 0.02 -14.26 2.30
N LEU A 524 1.04 -14.46 3.13
CA LEU A 524 1.82 -15.69 3.21
C LEU A 524 1.23 -16.52 4.36
N VAL A 525 0.76 -17.73 4.08
CA VAL A 525 0.37 -18.70 5.11
C VAL A 525 1.40 -19.82 5.15
N GLN A 526 2.37 -19.71 6.06
CA GLN A 526 3.18 -20.84 6.48
C GLN A 526 2.51 -21.47 7.70
N ILE A 527 1.86 -22.62 7.54
CA ILE A 527 1.30 -23.36 8.68
C ILE A 527 2.43 -24.11 9.38
N ASN A 528 3.02 -23.48 10.40
CA ASN A 528 3.66 -24.22 11.50
C ASN A 528 2.64 -24.37 12.63
N GLY A 529 1.69 -25.29 12.45
CA GLY A 529 0.59 -25.55 13.38
C GLY A 529 0.14 -27.00 13.32
N THR A 530 -0.13 -27.58 14.49
CA THR A 530 -0.21 -29.01 14.83
C THR A 530 -1.40 -29.80 14.27
N LYS A 531 -2.23 -29.24 13.37
CA LYS A 531 -3.41 -29.91 12.78
C LYS A 531 -3.17 -30.23 11.29
N ASN A 532 -3.39 -31.48 10.89
CA ASN A 532 -3.04 -32.05 9.57
C ASN A 532 -4.09 -31.74 8.47
N GLY A 533 -4.35 -30.46 8.18
CA GLY A 533 -5.37 -30.00 7.21
C GLY A 533 -4.95 -30.10 5.73
N SER A 534 -5.91 -29.91 4.81
CA SER A 534 -5.64 -29.88 3.35
C SER A 534 -5.38 -28.46 2.80
N ALA A 535 -4.90 -28.37 1.55
CA ALA A 535 -4.78 -27.08 0.85
C ALA A 535 -6.13 -26.35 0.73
N VAL A 536 -7.23 -27.10 0.60
CA VAL A 536 -8.59 -26.56 0.51
C VAL A 536 -9.08 -26.05 1.86
N ASP A 537 -8.78 -26.75 2.96
CA ASP A 537 -9.08 -26.27 4.31
C ASP A 537 -8.41 -24.92 4.59
N SER A 538 -7.15 -24.78 4.18
CA SER A 538 -6.39 -23.52 4.29
C SER A 538 -6.99 -22.40 3.43
N ALA A 539 -7.42 -22.72 2.20
CA ALA A 539 -8.04 -21.75 1.30
C ALA A 539 -9.32 -21.17 1.91
N ILE A 540 -10.24 -22.03 2.35
CA ILE A 540 -11.53 -21.62 2.92
C ILE A 540 -11.32 -20.77 4.18
N THR A 541 -10.50 -21.25 5.12
CA THR A 541 -10.20 -20.54 6.37
C THR A 541 -9.67 -19.12 6.11
N THR A 542 -8.76 -18.99 5.14
CA THR A 542 -8.11 -17.72 4.80
C THR A 542 -9.06 -16.78 4.04
N MET A 543 -9.93 -17.31 3.17
CA MET A 543 -10.93 -16.49 2.49
C MET A 543 -11.96 -15.91 3.46
N ILE A 544 -12.39 -16.68 4.47
CA ILE A 544 -13.24 -16.18 5.55
C ILE A 544 -12.52 -15.07 6.33
N CYS A 545 -11.24 -15.29 6.67
CA CYS A 545 -10.41 -14.30 7.36
C CYS A 545 -10.31 -12.99 6.58
N ASN A 546 -10.01 -13.08 5.28
CA ASN A 546 -9.93 -11.89 4.44
C ASN A 546 -11.30 -11.20 4.28
N GLY A 547 -12.41 -11.95 4.29
CA GLY A 547 -13.76 -11.37 4.28
C GLY A 547 -14.11 -10.62 5.59
N ILE A 548 -13.41 -10.93 6.69
CA ILE A 548 -13.49 -10.19 7.96
C ILE A 548 -12.54 -8.98 7.93
N MET A 549 -11.27 -9.21 7.58
CA MET A 549 -10.18 -8.25 7.72
C MET A 549 -10.15 -7.19 6.59
N THR A 550 -10.56 -7.57 5.38
CA THR A 550 -10.50 -6.73 4.17
C THR A 550 -11.82 -6.87 3.39
N PRO A 551 -12.96 -6.42 3.96
CA PRO A 551 -14.29 -6.67 3.40
C PRO A 551 -14.61 -5.86 2.13
N SER A 552 -13.65 -5.09 1.63
CA SER A 552 -13.81 -4.21 0.46
C SER A 552 -13.71 -4.93 -0.88
N GLY A 553 -13.25 -6.18 -0.95
CA GLY A 553 -13.09 -6.89 -2.23
C GLY A 553 -13.45 -8.38 -2.21
N LEU A 554 -13.79 -8.95 -1.06
CA LEU A 554 -14.27 -10.33 -1.01
C LEU A 554 -15.10 -10.58 0.25
N GLY A 555 -15.89 -11.65 0.21
CA GLY A 555 -16.67 -12.10 1.35
C GLY A 555 -17.77 -13.05 0.93
N ILE A 556 -18.50 -13.60 1.91
CA ILE A 556 -19.56 -14.59 1.66
C ILE A 556 -20.75 -14.08 0.85
N GLY A 557 -20.81 -12.77 0.55
CA GLY A 557 -21.78 -12.17 -0.36
C GLY A 557 -21.34 -12.09 -1.82
N GLY A 558 -20.20 -12.67 -2.17
CA GLY A 558 -19.69 -12.75 -3.55
C GLY A 558 -19.63 -14.17 -4.11
N GLY A 559 -18.71 -14.35 -5.07
CA GLY A 559 -18.44 -15.62 -5.71
C GLY A 559 -16.96 -15.75 -6.10
N PHE A 560 -16.55 -17.00 -6.35
CA PHE A 560 -15.16 -17.33 -6.66
C PHE A 560 -15.02 -18.39 -7.76
N LEU A 561 -13.83 -18.42 -8.34
CA LEU A 561 -13.36 -19.53 -9.17
C LEU A 561 -12.13 -20.17 -8.49
N MET A 562 -12.07 -21.50 -8.46
CA MET A 562 -11.00 -22.24 -7.79
C MET A 562 -10.49 -23.40 -8.66
N THR A 563 -9.18 -23.47 -8.83
CA THR A 563 -8.47 -24.62 -9.43
C THR A 563 -7.74 -25.36 -8.32
N ILE A 564 -8.00 -26.67 -8.19
CA ILE A 564 -7.42 -27.55 -7.17
C ILE A 564 -6.58 -28.60 -7.89
N TYR A 565 -5.35 -28.84 -7.43
CA TYR A 565 -4.47 -29.88 -7.95
C TYR A 565 -4.22 -30.95 -6.88
N ASP A 566 -4.65 -32.18 -7.17
CA ASP A 566 -4.32 -33.38 -6.42
C ASP A 566 -3.02 -33.96 -6.95
N ARG A 567 -1.94 -33.80 -6.17
CA ARG A 567 -0.60 -34.23 -6.56
C ARG A 567 -0.48 -35.75 -6.62
N LYS A 568 -1.20 -36.47 -5.76
CA LYS A 568 -1.14 -37.93 -5.69
C LYS A 568 -1.69 -38.55 -6.97
N ASN A 569 -2.83 -38.06 -7.44
CA ASN A 569 -3.49 -38.54 -8.65
C ASN A 569 -3.05 -37.79 -9.92
N LYS A 570 -2.25 -36.73 -9.77
CA LYS A 570 -1.82 -35.82 -10.85
C LYS A 570 -2.99 -35.23 -11.63
N GLN A 571 -4.09 -34.96 -10.93
CA GLN A 571 -5.34 -34.50 -11.51
C GLN A 571 -5.68 -33.11 -11.00
N ALA A 572 -6.17 -32.24 -11.88
CA ALA A 572 -6.71 -30.95 -11.52
C ALA A 572 -8.25 -30.97 -11.59
N HIS A 573 -8.87 -30.16 -10.74
CA HIS A 573 -10.31 -29.98 -10.68
C HIS A 573 -10.63 -28.49 -10.67
N PHE A 574 -11.72 -28.09 -11.32
CA PHE A 574 -12.17 -26.71 -11.33
C PHE A 574 -13.56 -26.60 -10.70
N LEU A 575 -13.68 -25.69 -9.73
CA LEU A 575 -14.91 -25.36 -9.04
C LEU A 575 -15.33 -23.93 -9.40
N ASN A 576 -16.51 -23.81 -9.99
CA ASN A 576 -17.16 -22.56 -10.31
C ASN A 576 -18.26 -22.26 -9.28
N ALA A 577 -17.97 -21.33 -8.39
CA ALA A 577 -18.89 -20.76 -7.41
C ALA A 577 -19.18 -19.28 -7.72
N LYS A 578 -19.15 -18.88 -9.01
CA LYS A 578 -19.47 -17.52 -9.44
C LYS A 578 -20.96 -17.22 -9.23
N ASP A 579 -21.25 -15.95 -8.97
CA ASP A 579 -22.59 -15.40 -8.79
C ASP A 579 -23.50 -15.67 -10.01
N LYS A 580 -24.81 -15.64 -9.79
CA LYS A 580 -25.82 -15.76 -10.85
C LYS A 580 -26.75 -14.55 -10.88
N ALA A 581 -27.29 -14.22 -12.05
CA ALA A 581 -28.42 -13.32 -12.14
C ALA A 581 -29.62 -13.92 -11.38
N PRO A 582 -30.35 -13.14 -10.56
CA PRO A 582 -31.65 -13.56 -10.04
C PRO A 582 -32.58 -14.01 -11.18
N ILE A 583 -33.44 -14.99 -10.94
CA ILE A 583 -34.34 -15.61 -11.92
C ILE A 583 -35.25 -14.57 -12.60
N ALA A 584 -35.66 -13.53 -11.87
CA ALA A 584 -36.48 -12.44 -12.40
C ALA A 584 -35.73 -11.44 -13.32
N SER A 585 -34.41 -11.60 -13.49
CA SER A 585 -33.60 -10.68 -14.30
C SER A 585 -33.92 -10.77 -15.79
N HIS A 586 -33.92 -9.63 -16.47
CA HIS A 586 -34.07 -9.54 -17.93
C HIS A 586 -33.17 -8.44 -18.50
N LYS A 587 -32.91 -8.51 -19.81
CA LYS A 587 -32.02 -7.60 -20.57
C LYS A 587 -32.27 -6.09 -20.42
N ASN A 588 -33.45 -5.70 -19.94
CA ASN A 588 -33.87 -4.30 -19.82
C ASN A 588 -34.07 -3.86 -18.36
N ILE A 589 -33.53 -4.58 -17.38
CA ILE A 589 -33.79 -4.31 -15.96
C ILE A 589 -33.35 -2.90 -15.48
N PHE A 590 -32.53 -2.19 -16.25
CA PHE A 590 -31.95 -0.88 -15.89
C PHE A 590 -32.49 0.30 -16.72
N GLU A 591 -33.75 0.25 -17.18
CA GLU A 591 -34.32 0.98 -18.32
C GLU A 591 -34.14 2.54 -18.43
N GLU A 592 -33.58 3.27 -17.46
CA GLU A 592 -33.29 4.73 -17.60
C GLU A 592 -31.92 5.22 -17.06
N ASP A 593 -31.29 4.56 -16.08
CA ASP A 593 -29.99 4.97 -15.48
C ASP A 593 -28.99 3.81 -15.36
N VAL A 594 -28.64 3.25 -16.53
CA VAL A 594 -27.93 1.97 -16.65
C VAL A 594 -26.56 1.96 -15.98
N GLU A 595 -25.78 3.04 -16.11
CA GLU A 595 -24.37 3.07 -15.68
C GLU A 595 -24.22 3.10 -14.14
N GLU A 596 -25.22 3.62 -13.42
CA GLU A 596 -25.23 3.69 -11.96
C GLU A 596 -25.92 2.47 -11.35
N LEU A 597 -27.07 2.07 -11.91
CA LEU A 597 -27.89 0.97 -11.37
C LEU A 597 -27.29 -0.43 -11.58
N SER A 598 -26.42 -0.61 -12.60
CA SER A 598 -25.69 -1.88 -12.77
C SER A 598 -24.55 -2.05 -11.77
N LYS A 599 -24.03 -0.95 -11.22
CA LYS A 599 -22.85 -0.93 -10.34
C LYS A 599 -23.22 -0.79 -8.87
N ILE A 600 -24.28 -0.07 -8.54
CA ILE A 600 -24.64 0.28 -7.16
C ILE A 600 -26.13 -0.03 -6.94
N GLY A 601 -26.47 -0.43 -5.72
CA GLY A 601 -27.84 -0.67 -5.30
C GLY A 601 -28.31 -2.11 -5.49
N SER A 602 -29.55 -2.36 -5.10
CA SER A 602 -30.11 -3.70 -4.91
C SER A 602 -30.34 -4.50 -6.20
N LEU A 603 -30.43 -3.83 -7.36
CA LEU A 603 -30.58 -4.44 -8.69
C LEU A 603 -29.23 -4.91 -9.27
N ALA A 604 -28.11 -4.36 -8.78
CA ALA A 604 -26.77 -4.77 -9.18
C ALA A 604 -26.36 -6.15 -8.62
N ILE A 605 -27.12 -6.67 -7.65
CA ILE A 605 -26.75 -7.82 -6.82
C ILE A 605 -27.04 -9.14 -7.51
N GLY A 606 -25.98 -9.94 -7.73
CA GLY A 606 -26.09 -11.34 -8.13
C GLY A 606 -26.29 -12.26 -6.92
N VAL A 607 -26.87 -13.44 -7.16
CA VAL A 607 -27.05 -14.51 -6.17
C VAL A 607 -25.67 -15.03 -5.70
N PRO A 608 -25.30 -14.86 -4.42
CA PRO A 608 -23.96 -15.20 -3.92
C PRO A 608 -23.64 -16.69 -3.95
N GLY A 609 -22.43 -17.03 -4.38
CA GLY A 609 -21.97 -18.42 -4.55
C GLY A 609 -20.94 -18.92 -3.54
N GLU A 610 -20.32 -18.00 -2.81
CA GLU A 610 -19.14 -18.26 -1.99
C GLU A 610 -19.34 -19.41 -0.97
N VAL A 611 -20.43 -19.38 -0.19
CA VAL A 611 -20.68 -20.34 0.90
C VAL A 611 -20.94 -21.75 0.38
N ALA A 612 -21.69 -21.89 -0.72
CA ALA A 612 -21.89 -23.19 -1.37
C ALA A 612 -20.56 -23.72 -1.95
N GLY A 613 -19.72 -22.83 -2.49
CA GLY A 613 -18.40 -23.18 -2.98
C GLY A 613 -17.48 -23.72 -1.88
N TYR A 614 -17.42 -23.05 -0.73
CA TYR A 614 -16.64 -23.52 0.41
C TYR A 614 -17.09 -24.91 0.86
N TRP A 615 -18.39 -25.12 0.98
CA TRP A 615 -18.96 -26.39 1.39
C TRP A 615 -18.58 -27.53 0.45
N GLU A 616 -18.81 -27.34 -0.84
CA GLU A 616 -18.57 -28.38 -1.85
C GLU A 616 -17.08 -28.70 -2.01
N ALA A 617 -16.20 -27.68 -1.95
CA ALA A 617 -14.76 -27.90 -1.95
C ALA A 617 -14.33 -28.69 -0.70
N HIS A 618 -14.83 -28.32 0.47
CA HIS A 618 -14.51 -28.99 1.73
C HIS A 618 -15.01 -30.43 1.79
N GLN A 619 -16.24 -30.70 1.33
CA GLN A 619 -16.77 -32.07 1.30
C GLN A 619 -15.93 -33.01 0.43
N LYS A 620 -15.32 -32.47 -0.63
CA LYS A 620 -14.54 -33.27 -1.58
C LYS A 620 -13.06 -33.39 -1.23
N PHE A 621 -12.45 -32.34 -0.70
CA PHE A 621 -10.99 -32.25 -0.49
C PHE A 621 -10.58 -31.79 0.92
N GLY A 622 -11.54 -31.46 1.78
CA GLY A 622 -11.29 -31.10 3.16
C GLY A 622 -10.84 -32.29 4.01
N LYS A 623 -10.04 -32.01 5.03
CA LYS A 623 -9.56 -33.00 6.01
C LYS A 623 -9.93 -32.64 7.45
N LEU A 624 -10.11 -31.34 7.73
CA LEU A 624 -10.56 -30.88 9.03
C LEU A 624 -12.08 -30.99 9.15
N ALA A 625 -12.62 -30.82 10.36
CA ALA A 625 -14.06 -30.64 10.53
C ALA A 625 -14.48 -29.28 9.97
N TRP A 626 -15.69 -29.16 9.42
CA TRP A 626 -16.21 -27.90 8.88
C TRP A 626 -16.08 -26.75 9.89
N PHE A 627 -16.48 -26.98 11.14
CA PHE A 627 -16.41 -25.98 12.21
C PHE A 627 -14.98 -25.50 12.47
N ASP A 628 -13.98 -26.38 12.41
CA ASP A 628 -12.57 -26.06 12.65
C ASP A 628 -12.01 -25.05 11.63
N LEU A 629 -12.60 -24.94 10.44
CA LEU A 629 -12.22 -23.93 9.44
C LEU A 629 -12.65 -22.51 9.85
N PHE A 630 -13.70 -22.43 10.67
CA PHE A 630 -14.32 -21.18 11.10
C PHE A 630 -13.85 -20.78 12.49
N GLU A 631 -13.43 -21.72 13.33
CA GLU A 631 -13.03 -21.47 14.71
C GLU A 631 -11.99 -20.34 14.86
N PRO A 632 -10.88 -20.26 14.08
CA PRO A 632 -9.95 -19.14 14.18
C PRO A 632 -10.59 -17.80 13.82
N ASN A 633 -11.51 -17.81 12.85
CA ASN A 633 -12.23 -16.63 12.38
C ASN A 633 -13.30 -16.18 13.38
N ILE A 634 -13.96 -17.11 14.06
CA ILE A 634 -14.90 -16.84 15.16
C ILE A 634 -14.14 -16.24 16.34
N GLN A 635 -12.99 -16.81 16.71
CA GLN A 635 -12.13 -16.25 17.75
C GLN A 635 -11.61 -14.85 17.39
N LEU A 636 -11.28 -14.63 16.11
CA LEU A 636 -10.91 -13.30 15.60
C LEU A 636 -12.06 -12.32 15.78
N CYS A 637 -13.28 -12.71 15.37
CA CYS A 637 -14.51 -11.97 15.58
C CYS A 637 -14.77 -11.64 17.07
N GLU A 638 -14.54 -12.61 17.96
CA GLU A 638 -14.75 -12.46 19.41
C GLU A 638 -13.70 -11.55 20.04
N LYS A 639 -12.41 -11.70 19.68
CA LYS A 639 -11.32 -10.85 20.17
C LYS A 639 -11.48 -9.41 19.71
N GLN A 640 -11.84 -9.19 18.44
CA GLN A 640 -12.01 -7.85 17.94
C GLN A 640 -13.30 -7.19 18.49
N SER A 641 -14.38 -7.95 18.76
CA SER A 641 -15.67 -7.37 19.22
C SER A 641 -15.61 -6.67 20.57
N SER A 642 -14.55 -6.92 21.34
CA SER A 642 -14.27 -6.25 22.61
C SER A 642 -13.61 -4.87 22.49
N SER A 643 -13.07 -4.48 21.32
CA SER A 643 -12.25 -3.26 21.17
C SER A 643 -12.39 -2.46 19.85
N ASP A 644 -13.00 -3.00 18.78
CA ASP A 644 -13.02 -2.36 17.45
C ASP A 644 -14.46 -2.07 16.92
N ARG A 645 -14.71 -0.83 16.43
CA ARG A 645 -16.01 -0.37 15.90
C ARG A 645 -16.26 -0.71 14.42
N ASN A 646 -15.29 -1.32 13.73
CA ASN A 646 -15.42 -1.73 12.32
C ASN A 646 -15.96 -3.15 12.12
N ILE A 647 -16.20 -3.88 13.21
CA ILE A 647 -16.76 -5.23 13.13
C ILE A 647 -18.24 -5.11 12.89
N ARG A 648 -18.72 -5.92 11.94
CA ARG A 648 -20.14 -6.15 11.68
C ARG A 648 -20.56 -7.27 12.64
N PRO A 649 -21.14 -7.01 13.84
CA PRO A 649 -21.37 -8.08 14.82
C PRO A 649 -22.33 -9.13 14.28
N GLN A 650 -23.31 -8.69 13.48
CA GLN A 650 -24.23 -9.56 12.75
C GLN A 650 -23.50 -10.50 11.77
N PHE A 651 -22.38 -10.06 11.19
CA PHE A 651 -21.56 -10.88 10.31
C PHE A 651 -20.83 -11.97 11.09
N CYS A 652 -20.30 -11.65 12.27
CA CYS A 652 -19.68 -12.64 13.14
C CYS A 652 -20.68 -13.70 13.60
N ASP A 653 -21.90 -13.31 13.96
CA ASP A 653 -22.97 -14.26 14.27
C ASP A 653 -23.38 -15.08 13.04
N THR A 654 -23.39 -14.48 11.85
CA THR A 654 -23.66 -15.17 10.59
C THR A 654 -22.60 -16.24 10.31
N ILE A 655 -21.31 -15.91 10.42
CA ILE A 655 -20.19 -16.84 10.23
C ILE A 655 -20.21 -17.95 11.30
N ARG A 656 -20.49 -17.63 12.57
CA ARG A 656 -20.67 -18.64 13.63
C ARG A 656 -21.82 -19.59 13.31
N THR A 657 -22.97 -19.06 12.90
CA THR A 657 -24.14 -19.87 12.57
C THR A 657 -23.87 -20.78 11.36
N ILE A 658 -23.14 -20.29 10.34
CA ILE A 658 -22.70 -21.12 9.20
C ILE A 658 -21.73 -22.22 9.64
N ALA A 659 -20.83 -21.93 10.59
CA ALA A 659 -19.93 -22.92 11.16
C ALA A 659 -20.68 -24.03 11.91
N GLU A 660 -21.68 -23.67 12.71
CA GLU A 660 -22.45 -24.60 13.55
C GLU A 660 -23.47 -25.42 12.76
N LYS A 661 -24.19 -24.78 11.83
CA LYS A 661 -25.34 -25.37 11.12
C LYS A 661 -25.04 -25.80 9.69
N GLY A 662 -23.84 -25.47 9.20
CA GLY A 662 -23.41 -25.75 7.83
C GLY A 662 -23.93 -24.75 6.80
N ALA A 663 -23.43 -24.88 5.57
CA ALA A 663 -23.72 -23.96 4.47
C ALA A 663 -25.20 -23.84 4.09
N ASN A 664 -26.00 -24.89 4.33
CA ASN A 664 -27.43 -24.90 4.04
C ASN A 664 -28.21 -23.81 4.82
N GLU A 665 -27.69 -23.35 5.96
CA GLU A 665 -28.30 -22.25 6.71
C GLU A 665 -28.34 -20.93 5.91
N PHE A 666 -27.34 -20.69 5.05
CA PHE A 666 -27.28 -19.53 4.17
C PHE A 666 -28.34 -19.57 3.07
N TYR A 667 -28.59 -20.74 2.49
CA TYR A 667 -29.45 -20.86 1.31
C TYR A 667 -30.91 -21.23 1.63
N ASN A 668 -31.14 -22.09 2.63
CA ASN A 668 -32.45 -22.61 3.01
C ASN A 668 -32.89 -22.21 4.43
N GLY A 669 -31.95 -21.71 5.24
CA GLY A 669 -32.15 -21.43 6.66
C GLY A 669 -32.57 -20.00 6.97
N THR A 670 -32.30 -19.59 8.22
CA THR A 670 -32.68 -18.28 8.75
C THR A 670 -31.81 -17.15 8.20
N ILE A 671 -30.53 -17.40 7.90
CA ILE A 671 -29.64 -16.40 7.28
C ILE A 671 -30.19 -15.99 5.92
N GLY A 672 -30.54 -16.96 5.06
CA GLY A 672 -31.10 -16.69 3.74
C GLY A 672 -32.40 -15.90 3.80
N LYS A 673 -33.31 -16.26 4.72
CA LYS A 673 -34.58 -15.52 4.92
C LYS A 673 -34.33 -14.07 5.34
N LYS A 674 -33.45 -13.83 6.32
CA LYS A 674 -33.09 -12.48 6.78
C LYS A 674 -32.44 -11.64 5.68
N LEU A 675 -31.58 -12.26 4.88
CA LEU A 675 -30.94 -11.62 3.74
C LEU A 675 -31.97 -11.16 2.70
N ILE A 676 -32.89 -12.04 2.31
CA ILE A 676 -33.95 -11.71 1.35
C ILE A 676 -34.92 -10.65 1.89
N GLU A 677 -35.27 -10.70 3.18
CA GLU A 677 -36.09 -9.66 3.81
C GLU A 677 -35.44 -8.27 3.74
N ASP A 678 -34.13 -8.18 3.97
CA ASP A 678 -33.39 -6.93 3.85
C ASP A 678 -33.31 -6.47 2.39
N LEU A 679 -33.02 -7.40 1.46
CA LEU A 679 -32.94 -7.12 0.03
C LEU A 679 -34.27 -6.64 -0.56
N ASN A 680 -35.39 -7.22 -0.14
CA ASN A 680 -36.73 -6.78 -0.55
C ASN A 680 -37.04 -5.36 -0.10
N LYS A 681 -36.59 -4.95 1.10
CA LYS A 681 -36.75 -3.57 1.60
C LYS A 681 -35.93 -2.57 0.77
N LEU A 682 -34.83 -3.03 0.17
CA LEU A 682 -33.96 -2.25 -0.71
C LEU A 682 -34.45 -2.26 -2.17
N GLY A 683 -35.56 -2.92 -2.48
CA GLY A 683 -36.11 -3.02 -3.83
C GLY A 683 -35.41 -4.05 -4.73
N SER A 684 -34.68 -5.01 -4.16
CA SER A 684 -34.07 -6.10 -4.94
C SER A 684 -35.14 -6.99 -5.57
N ILE A 685 -34.82 -7.55 -6.73
CA ILE A 685 -35.63 -8.59 -7.39
C ILE A 685 -35.29 -10.02 -6.92
N MET A 686 -34.28 -10.16 -6.05
CA MET A 686 -33.86 -11.47 -5.54
C MET A 686 -34.87 -12.03 -4.55
N THR A 687 -35.22 -13.30 -4.72
CA THR A 687 -36.16 -14.04 -3.90
C THR A 687 -35.47 -15.17 -3.15
N ILE A 688 -36.16 -15.78 -2.18
CA ILE A 688 -35.66 -16.97 -1.49
C ILE A 688 -35.47 -18.16 -2.44
N GLU A 689 -36.20 -18.18 -3.55
CA GLU A 689 -36.10 -19.25 -4.55
C GLU A 689 -34.78 -19.17 -5.32
N ASP A 690 -34.24 -17.96 -5.50
CA ASP A 690 -32.91 -17.75 -6.07
C ASP A 690 -31.81 -18.39 -5.22
N LEU A 691 -31.85 -18.18 -3.89
CA LEU A 691 -30.92 -18.81 -2.96
C LEU A 691 -31.09 -20.33 -2.94
N LYS A 692 -32.34 -20.83 -2.85
CA LYS A 692 -32.65 -22.26 -2.86
C LYS A 692 -32.16 -23.00 -4.10
N ASN A 693 -32.18 -22.32 -5.26
CA ASN A 693 -31.80 -22.89 -6.55
C ASN A 693 -30.32 -22.67 -6.90
N TYR A 694 -29.58 -21.93 -6.09
CA TYR A 694 -28.15 -21.76 -6.33
C TYR A 694 -27.40 -23.10 -6.20
N ARG A 695 -26.59 -23.43 -7.21
CA ARG A 695 -25.73 -24.62 -7.22
C ARG A 695 -24.38 -24.25 -7.81
N VAL A 696 -23.30 -24.68 -7.16
CA VAL A 696 -21.94 -24.59 -7.72
C VAL A 696 -21.76 -25.60 -8.84
N LYS A 697 -20.68 -25.46 -9.61
CA LYS A 697 -20.37 -26.36 -10.71
C LYS A 697 -18.96 -26.90 -10.64
N TRP A 698 -18.84 -28.22 -10.66
CA TRP A 698 -17.60 -28.91 -10.97
C TRP A 698 -17.50 -29.07 -12.49
N THR A 699 -16.43 -28.55 -13.08
CA THR A 699 -16.10 -28.82 -14.48
C THR A 699 -14.61 -29.15 -14.61
N ASP A 700 -14.22 -29.64 -15.77
CA ASP A 700 -12.81 -29.88 -16.04
C ASP A 700 -12.08 -28.54 -16.26
N PRO A 701 -10.89 -28.37 -15.65
CA PRO A 701 -10.05 -27.21 -15.93
C PRO A 701 -9.57 -27.26 -17.39
N ILE A 702 -9.28 -26.09 -17.94
CA ILE A 702 -8.59 -26.02 -19.23
C ILE A 702 -7.14 -26.44 -19.01
N VAL A 703 -6.68 -27.41 -19.81
CA VAL A 703 -5.32 -27.96 -19.75
C VAL A 703 -4.54 -27.53 -20.98
N ASN A 704 -3.32 -27.03 -20.79
CA ASN A 704 -2.42 -26.71 -21.90
C ASN A 704 -0.97 -27.09 -21.60
N ASP A 705 -0.28 -27.64 -22.61
CA ASP A 705 1.12 -28.02 -22.54
C ASP A 705 2.02 -26.99 -23.25
N PHE A 706 3.05 -26.49 -22.55
CA PHE A 706 4.10 -25.64 -23.12
C PHE A 706 5.48 -25.98 -22.52
N LEU A 707 6.54 -25.38 -23.07
CA LEU A 707 7.93 -25.45 -22.56
C LEU A 707 8.35 -26.86 -22.07
N ASN A 708 8.62 -27.77 -23.02
CA ASN A 708 9.15 -29.12 -22.79
C ASN A 708 8.49 -29.89 -21.62
N GLY A 709 7.17 -30.05 -21.68
CA GLY A 709 6.41 -30.91 -20.76
C GLY A 709 5.83 -30.22 -19.53
N THR A 710 5.84 -28.88 -19.48
CA THR A 710 5.14 -28.10 -18.45
C THR A 710 3.65 -28.04 -18.76
N LYS A 711 2.82 -28.34 -17.76
CA LYS A 711 1.34 -28.34 -17.87
C LYS A 711 0.74 -27.18 -17.11
N LEU A 712 -0.18 -26.45 -17.74
CA LEU A 712 -1.04 -25.46 -17.11
C LEU A 712 -2.44 -26.02 -16.93
N PHE A 713 -3.00 -25.80 -15.75
CA PHE A 713 -4.40 -26.02 -15.39
C PHE A 713 -5.00 -24.66 -15.01
N THR A 714 -6.05 -24.23 -15.70
CA THR A 714 -6.66 -22.91 -15.48
C THR A 714 -8.19 -22.95 -15.61
N SER A 715 -8.85 -21.84 -15.29
CA SER A 715 -10.30 -21.73 -15.22
C SER A 715 -10.99 -22.01 -16.56
N ASN A 716 -12.16 -22.65 -16.49
CA ASN A 716 -13.07 -22.77 -17.63
C ASN A 716 -14.13 -21.65 -17.59
N LEU A 717 -15.03 -21.58 -18.58
CA LEU A 717 -16.11 -20.60 -18.63
C LEU A 717 -16.97 -20.63 -17.35
N PRO A 718 -17.46 -19.46 -16.88
CA PRO A 718 -17.35 -18.12 -17.47
C PRO A 718 -16.03 -17.40 -17.18
N GLY A 719 -15.03 -18.08 -16.58
CA GLY A 719 -13.69 -17.55 -16.39
C GLY A 719 -12.90 -17.41 -17.70
N SER A 720 -11.76 -16.73 -17.63
CA SER A 720 -10.96 -16.36 -18.81
C SER A 720 -9.78 -17.27 -19.13
N GLY A 721 -9.74 -18.49 -18.56
CA GLY A 721 -8.55 -19.35 -18.69
C GLY A 721 -8.26 -19.76 -20.14
N GLY A 722 -9.29 -19.86 -21.00
CA GLY A 722 -9.10 -20.08 -22.44
C GLY A 722 -8.35 -18.94 -23.14
N LEU A 723 -8.59 -17.68 -22.72
CA LEU A 723 -7.83 -16.53 -23.22
C LEU A 723 -6.39 -16.56 -22.72
N LEU A 724 -6.17 -16.93 -21.46
CA LEU A 724 -4.82 -17.11 -20.92
C LEU A 724 -4.04 -18.17 -21.72
N VAL A 725 -4.67 -19.30 -22.04
CA VAL A 725 -4.08 -20.35 -22.87
C VAL A 725 -3.73 -19.84 -24.26
N LEU A 726 -4.62 -19.08 -24.91
CA LEU A 726 -4.35 -18.47 -26.21
C LEU A 726 -3.12 -17.56 -26.15
N MET A 727 -3.06 -16.65 -25.16
CA MET A 727 -1.93 -15.74 -24.96
C MET A 727 -0.61 -16.50 -24.78
N LEU A 728 -0.59 -17.50 -23.89
CA LEU A 728 0.62 -18.28 -23.61
C LEU A 728 1.05 -19.15 -24.81
N ASN A 729 0.11 -19.69 -25.58
CA ASN A 729 0.43 -20.42 -26.80
C ASN A 729 1.04 -19.48 -27.86
N ILE A 730 0.54 -18.24 -27.97
CA ILE A 730 1.14 -17.22 -28.84
C ILE A 730 2.55 -16.85 -28.35
N PHE A 731 2.76 -16.67 -27.04
CA PHE A 731 4.07 -16.40 -26.46
C PHE A 731 5.07 -17.55 -26.71
N ASP A 732 4.63 -18.81 -26.61
CA ASP A 732 5.46 -19.96 -26.98
C ASP A 732 5.87 -19.93 -28.46
N LYS A 733 5.01 -19.45 -29.37
CA LYS A 733 5.37 -19.29 -30.79
C LYS A 733 6.35 -18.16 -31.03
N PHE A 734 6.33 -17.09 -30.24
CA PHE A 734 7.34 -16.02 -30.31
C PHE A 734 8.73 -16.44 -29.80
N LYS A 735 8.83 -17.59 -29.10
CA LYS A 735 10.08 -18.14 -28.56
C LYS A 735 10.84 -17.10 -27.74
N PHE A 736 10.12 -16.46 -26.80
CA PHE A 736 10.74 -15.54 -25.87
C PHE A 736 11.86 -16.21 -25.08
N THR A 737 12.91 -15.43 -24.80
CA THR A 737 14.09 -15.80 -24.04
C THR A 737 14.52 -14.60 -23.19
N ARG A 738 15.49 -14.79 -22.29
CA ARG A 738 16.06 -13.71 -21.50
C ARG A 738 16.58 -12.52 -22.32
N LYS A 739 17.02 -12.73 -23.57
CA LYS A 739 17.49 -11.64 -24.45
C LYS A 739 16.39 -10.64 -24.80
N ASN A 740 15.13 -11.08 -24.80
CA ASN A 740 13.97 -10.27 -25.20
C ASN A 740 13.66 -9.12 -24.24
N ILE A 741 14.15 -9.18 -23.01
CA ILE A 741 13.98 -8.15 -21.98
C ILE A 741 15.28 -7.40 -21.68
N ILE A 742 16.34 -7.64 -22.45
CA ILE A 742 17.63 -6.95 -22.31
C ILE A 742 17.73 -5.85 -23.35
N GLY A 743 17.89 -4.62 -22.88
CA GLY A 743 18.02 -3.42 -23.72
C GLY A 743 16.69 -2.91 -24.29
N PRO A 744 16.61 -1.61 -24.59
CA PRO A 744 15.36 -0.95 -24.98
C PRO A 744 14.79 -1.50 -26.30
N THR A 745 15.64 -1.77 -27.30
CA THR A 745 15.19 -2.25 -28.63
C THR A 745 14.45 -3.58 -28.54
N ASN A 746 14.98 -4.54 -27.75
CA ASN A 746 14.34 -5.83 -27.58
C ASN A 746 13.07 -5.71 -26.74
N LYS A 747 13.11 -4.91 -25.66
CA LYS A 747 11.93 -4.64 -24.82
C LYS A 747 10.77 -4.05 -25.62
N ILE A 748 11.03 -3.08 -26.49
CA ILE A 748 10.00 -2.45 -27.34
C ILE A 748 9.30 -3.50 -28.20
N LYS A 749 10.07 -4.33 -28.93
CA LYS A 749 9.52 -5.40 -29.77
C LYS A 749 8.74 -6.43 -28.95
N THR A 750 9.28 -6.81 -27.80
CA THR A 750 8.63 -7.78 -26.91
C THR A 750 7.34 -7.24 -26.32
N TYR A 751 7.32 -5.99 -25.86
CA TYR A 751 6.11 -5.36 -25.34
C TYR A 751 5.08 -5.19 -26.46
N HIS A 752 5.47 -4.77 -27.65
CA HIS A 752 4.59 -4.70 -28.81
C HIS A 752 3.91 -6.05 -29.08
N ARG A 753 4.67 -7.15 -29.17
CA ARG A 753 4.12 -8.50 -29.38
C ARG A 753 3.15 -8.92 -28.27
N ILE A 754 3.46 -8.61 -27.02
CA ILE A 754 2.60 -8.90 -25.86
C ILE A 754 1.28 -8.10 -25.96
N ILE A 755 1.36 -6.81 -26.26
CA ILE A 755 0.20 -5.92 -26.39
C ILE A 755 -0.71 -6.38 -27.54
N GLU A 756 -0.15 -6.67 -28.72
CA GLU A 756 -0.91 -7.17 -29.86
C GLU A 756 -1.60 -8.51 -29.56
N THR A 757 -0.91 -9.39 -28.82
CA THR A 757 -1.49 -10.65 -28.35
C THR A 757 -2.70 -10.40 -27.46
N TRP A 758 -2.63 -9.43 -26.54
CA TRP A 758 -3.77 -9.06 -25.69
C TRP A 758 -4.92 -8.47 -26.49
N LYS A 759 -4.66 -7.61 -27.49
CA LYS A 759 -5.71 -7.05 -28.35
C LYS A 759 -6.51 -8.14 -29.06
N TYR A 760 -5.84 -9.13 -29.68
CA TYR A 760 -6.52 -10.27 -30.29
C TYR A 760 -7.27 -11.14 -29.28
N ALA A 761 -6.69 -11.40 -28.11
CA ALA A 761 -7.36 -12.19 -27.09
C ALA A 761 -8.64 -11.49 -26.56
N TYR A 762 -8.58 -10.18 -26.31
CA TYR A 762 -9.73 -9.40 -25.85
C TYR A 762 -10.78 -9.16 -26.96
N ALA A 763 -10.39 -9.19 -28.23
CA ALA A 763 -11.34 -9.23 -29.34
C ALA A 763 -12.19 -10.51 -29.31
N ILE A 764 -11.58 -11.64 -28.97
CA ILE A 764 -12.29 -12.92 -28.85
C ILE A 764 -13.12 -12.98 -27.56
N ARG A 765 -12.69 -12.28 -26.50
CA ARG A 765 -13.43 -12.18 -25.23
C ARG A 765 -14.88 -11.74 -25.43
N SER A 766 -15.15 -10.87 -26.39
CA SER A 766 -16.50 -10.38 -26.69
C SER A 766 -17.43 -11.44 -27.31
N GLN A 767 -16.95 -12.67 -27.53
CA GLN A 767 -17.74 -13.79 -28.04
C GLN A 767 -18.04 -14.83 -26.95
N MET A 768 -17.45 -14.68 -25.76
CA MET A 768 -17.63 -15.62 -24.64
C MET A 768 -18.95 -15.35 -23.91
N GLY A 769 -19.52 -16.39 -23.31
CA GLY A 769 -20.74 -16.32 -22.50
C GLY A 769 -20.86 -17.53 -21.55
N ASP A 770 -22.01 -17.65 -20.90
CA ASP A 770 -22.32 -18.80 -20.03
C ASP A 770 -22.61 -20.06 -20.87
N PRO A 771 -21.85 -21.15 -20.72
CA PRO A 771 -22.05 -22.38 -21.48
C PRO A 771 -23.41 -23.05 -21.22
N ASP A 772 -24.12 -22.70 -20.16
CA ASP A 772 -25.49 -23.19 -19.91
C ASP A 772 -26.54 -22.57 -20.85
N PHE A 773 -26.23 -21.41 -21.41
CA PHE A 773 -27.17 -20.61 -22.20
C PHE A 773 -26.73 -20.49 -23.67
N THR A 774 -25.46 -20.75 -23.97
CA THR A 774 -24.93 -20.66 -25.33
C THR A 774 -23.84 -21.70 -25.53
N ASP A 775 -23.86 -22.44 -26.66
CA ASP A 775 -22.82 -23.41 -26.96
C ASP A 775 -21.49 -22.71 -27.26
N MET A 776 -20.48 -23.03 -26.45
CA MET A 776 -19.14 -22.44 -26.49
C MET A 776 -18.07 -23.45 -26.91
N THR A 777 -18.47 -24.67 -27.30
CA THR A 777 -17.56 -25.80 -27.53
C THR A 777 -16.51 -25.48 -28.60
N ASP A 778 -16.94 -24.99 -29.76
CA ASP A 778 -16.04 -24.65 -30.87
C ASP A 778 -15.13 -23.46 -30.54
N LEU A 779 -15.66 -22.46 -29.83
CA LEU A 779 -14.88 -21.30 -29.40
C LEU A 779 -13.74 -21.73 -28.46
N ILE A 780 -14.06 -22.52 -27.42
CA ILE A 780 -13.07 -23.02 -26.46
C ILE A 780 -12.05 -23.91 -27.16
N LYS A 781 -12.49 -24.82 -28.04
CA LYS A 781 -11.59 -25.66 -28.83
C LYS A 781 -10.63 -24.83 -29.69
N ASN A 782 -11.11 -23.75 -30.30
CA ASN A 782 -10.29 -22.87 -31.12
C ASN A 782 -9.26 -22.10 -30.29
N ILE A 783 -9.68 -21.37 -29.25
CA ILE A 783 -8.77 -20.51 -28.47
C ILE A 783 -7.73 -21.30 -27.67
N THR A 784 -8.02 -22.57 -27.35
CA THR A 784 -7.07 -23.46 -26.68
C THR A 784 -6.12 -24.18 -27.65
N SER A 785 -6.38 -24.13 -28.95
CA SER A 785 -5.56 -24.83 -29.96
C SER A 785 -4.25 -24.10 -30.31
N LYS A 786 -3.19 -24.88 -30.51
CA LYS A 786 -1.88 -24.36 -30.93
C LYS A 786 -1.87 -23.84 -32.37
N ASP A 787 -2.75 -24.34 -33.22
CA ASP A 787 -2.86 -23.92 -34.62
C ASP A 787 -3.54 -22.57 -34.74
N PHE A 788 -4.62 -22.34 -33.98
CA PHE A 788 -5.25 -21.03 -33.92
C PHE A 788 -4.31 -19.98 -33.33
N ALA A 789 -3.56 -20.32 -32.27
CA ALA A 789 -2.50 -19.45 -31.75
C ALA A 789 -1.42 -19.11 -32.80
N ARG A 790 -1.03 -20.07 -33.66
CA ARG A 790 -0.11 -19.81 -34.78
C ARG A 790 -0.72 -18.82 -35.77
N MET A 791 -1.99 -19.02 -36.16
CA MET A 791 -2.70 -18.11 -37.06
C MET A 791 -2.77 -16.69 -36.53
N ILE A 792 -3.07 -16.50 -35.23
CA ILE A 792 -3.07 -15.16 -34.61
C ILE A 792 -1.65 -14.58 -34.57
N LYS A 793 -0.65 -15.36 -34.17
CA LYS A 793 0.76 -14.92 -34.18
C LYS A 793 1.24 -14.48 -35.57
N ASP A 794 0.75 -15.10 -36.64
CA ASP A 794 1.07 -14.72 -38.02
C ASP A 794 0.35 -13.44 -38.48
N LYS A 795 -0.76 -13.05 -37.82
CA LYS A 795 -1.43 -11.76 -38.05
C LYS A 795 -0.78 -10.59 -37.31
N ILE A 796 -0.07 -10.86 -36.21
CA ILE A 796 0.75 -9.86 -35.51
C ILE A 796 1.94 -9.52 -36.43
N ASP A 797 1.79 -8.43 -37.20
CA ASP A 797 2.76 -7.90 -38.19
C ASP A 797 4.19 -7.93 -37.62
N HIS A 798 5.21 -8.13 -38.46
CA HIS A 798 6.61 -8.44 -38.15
C HIS A 798 7.37 -7.36 -37.32
N ASP A 799 6.83 -6.94 -36.19
CA ASP A 799 7.26 -5.83 -35.34
C ASP A 799 7.24 -4.47 -36.05
N LYS A 800 6.20 -4.17 -36.84
CA LYS A 800 6.14 -2.93 -37.64
C LYS A 800 5.16 -1.88 -37.13
N ARG A 801 3.93 -2.28 -36.79
CA ARG A 801 2.87 -1.35 -36.38
C ARG A 801 1.74 -2.05 -35.61
N THR A 802 0.98 -1.27 -34.85
CA THR A 802 -0.31 -1.63 -34.26
C THR A 802 -1.47 -1.01 -35.03
N PHE A 803 -2.69 -1.50 -34.80
CA PHE A 803 -3.92 -0.90 -35.31
C PHE A 803 -4.73 -0.35 -34.13
N ASN A 804 -5.33 0.83 -34.32
CA ASN A 804 -6.15 1.49 -33.31
C ASN A 804 -7.65 1.24 -33.50
N ASP A 805 -8.05 0.65 -34.62
CA ASP A 805 -9.43 0.24 -34.88
C ASP A 805 -9.67 -1.19 -34.34
N PRO A 806 -10.55 -1.38 -33.33
CA PRO A 806 -10.89 -2.70 -32.80
C PRO A 806 -11.42 -3.68 -33.85
N SER A 807 -12.03 -3.19 -34.94
CA SER A 807 -12.55 -4.02 -36.03
C SER A 807 -11.44 -4.85 -36.70
N HIS A 808 -10.21 -4.32 -36.74
CA HIS A 808 -9.03 -5.01 -37.26
C HIS A 808 -8.77 -6.34 -36.53
N TYR A 809 -8.99 -6.35 -35.22
CA TYR A 809 -8.77 -7.52 -34.36
C TYR A 809 -9.98 -8.46 -34.35
N GLY A 810 -11.09 -8.08 -34.99
CA GLY A 810 -12.35 -8.81 -34.99
C GLY A 810 -13.20 -8.60 -33.73
N GLY A 811 -12.95 -7.54 -32.95
CA GLY A 811 -13.65 -7.26 -31.69
C GLY A 811 -14.69 -6.17 -31.80
N GLY A 812 -15.80 -6.31 -31.06
CA GLY A 812 -16.77 -5.25 -30.82
C GLY A 812 -16.31 -4.26 -29.74
N LYS A 813 -16.84 -3.03 -29.75
CA LYS A 813 -16.58 -2.04 -28.70
C LYS A 813 -17.48 -2.33 -27.51
N ASN A 814 -16.95 -2.93 -26.44
CA ASN A 814 -17.42 -2.79 -25.05
C ASN A 814 -16.61 -3.69 -24.12
N LEU A 815 -15.92 -3.09 -23.14
CA LEU A 815 -15.35 -3.79 -21.99
C LEU A 815 -15.62 -2.96 -20.75
N VAL A 816 -16.31 -3.58 -19.80
CA VAL A 816 -16.55 -3.02 -18.48
C VAL A 816 -15.26 -3.10 -17.67
N LYS A 817 -14.93 -2.03 -16.94
CA LYS A 817 -13.82 -2.02 -15.98
C LYS A 817 -14.36 -2.52 -14.63
N ASP A 818 -13.80 -3.61 -14.13
CA ASP A 818 -14.11 -4.17 -12.81
C ASP A 818 -12.96 -3.91 -11.81
N TYR A 819 -13.27 -3.78 -10.52
CA TYR A 819 -12.34 -3.54 -9.41
C TYR A 819 -12.87 -4.14 -8.12
N GLY A 820 -12.09 -4.91 -7.38
CA GLY A 820 -12.54 -5.48 -6.10
C GLY A 820 -12.41 -7.00 -6.05
N THR A 821 -11.34 -7.53 -6.63
CA THR A 821 -11.02 -8.96 -6.66
C THR A 821 -9.83 -9.26 -5.75
N SER A 822 -9.71 -10.47 -5.23
CA SER A 822 -8.52 -10.96 -4.52
C SER A 822 -8.14 -12.36 -4.98
N HIS A 823 -6.84 -12.66 -4.96
CA HIS A 823 -6.31 -13.98 -5.33
C HIS A 823 -5.53 -14.61 -4.18
N MET A 824 -5.51 -15.93 -4.14
CA MET A 824 -4.71 -16.70 -3.20
C MET A 824 -4.11 -17.93 -3.88
N SER A 825 -2.83 -18.15 -3.60
CA SER A 825 -2.04 -19.28 -4.07
C SER A 825 -1.58 -20.10 -2.87
N ILE A 826 -1.85 -21.41 -2.85
CA ILE A 826 -1.50 -22.32 -1.75
C ILE A 826 -0.81 -23.55 -2.32
N ILE A 827 0.28 -23.98 -1.67
CA ILE A 827 0.93 -25.28 -1.88
C ILE A 827 1.00 -25.98 -0.53
N ALA A 828 0.39 -27.16 -0.41
CA ALA A 828 0.44 -27.97 0.80
C ALA A 828 1.72 -28.83 0.84
N PRO A 829 2.16 -29.28 2.03
CA PRO A 829 3.37 -30.08 2.17
C PRO A 829 3.37 -31.41 1.39
N ASN A 830 2.19 -31.97 1.12
CA ASN A 830 2.04 -33.18 0.30
C ASN A 830 2.09 -32.90 -1.22
N GLY A 831 2.30 -31.64 -1.62
CA GLY A 831 2.38 -31.18 -2.99
C GLY A 831 1.04 -30.83 -3.65
N ASP A 832 -0.08 -30.99 -2.94
CA ASP A 832 -1.37 -30.49 -3.43
C ASP A 832 -1.34 -28.96 -3.52
N ALA A 833 -2.08 -28.39 -4.46
CA ALA A 833 -2.11 -26.94 -4.64
C ALA A 833 -3.52 -26.42 -4.90
N VAL A 834 -3.75 -25.18 -4.48
CA VAL A 834 -5.01 -24.46 -4.71
C VAL A 834 -4.70 -23.06 -5.23
N ALA A 835 -5.29 -22.70 -6.35
CA ALA A 835 -5.39 -21.33 -6.84
C ALA A 835 -6.85 -20.90 -6.74
N VAL A 836 -7.13 -19.79 -6.05
CA VAL A 836 -8.51 -19.28 -5.91
C VAL A 836 -8.55 -17.78 -6.12
N THR A 837 -9.51 -17.32 -6.91
CA THR A 837 -9.80 -15.89 -7.11
C THR A 837 -11.25 -15.64 -6.69
N SER A 838 -11.45 -14.74 -5.72
CA SER A 838 -12.77 -14.36 -5.17
C SER A 838 -12.99 -12.86 -5.34
N SER A 839 -14.25 -12.45 -5.54
CA SER A 839 -14.60 -11.07 -5.82
C SER A 839 -16.01 -10.73 -5.35
N LEU A 840 -16.17 -9.49 -4.88
CA LEU A 840 -17.48 -8.82 -4.81
C LEU A 840 -17.83 -8.10 -6.12
N ASN A 841 -17.03 -8.32 -7.16
CA ASN A 841 -16.94 -7.51 -8.37
C ASN A 841 -16.31 -6.16 -8.02
N GLY A 842 -17.12 -5.12 -7.77
CA GLY A 842 -16.78 -3.78 -7.28
C GLY A 842 -16.14 -3.73 -5.89
N HIS A 843 -15.43 -2.64 -5.57
CA HIS A 843 -15.04 -2.37 -4.18
C HIS A 843 -16.29 -2.12 -3.33
N PHE A 844 -16.48 -2.94 -2.29
CA PHE A 844 -17.74 -3.04 -1.52
C PHE A 844 -18.95 -3.51 -2.35
N GLY A 845 -18.72 -4.09 -3.53
CA GLY A 845 -19.74 -4.60 -4.44
C GLY A 845 -20.79 -3.55 -4.79
N SER A 846 -22.06 -3.84 -4.49
CA SER A 846 -23.19 -2.95 -4.78
C SER A 846 -23.31 -1.77 -3.82
N GLY A 847 -22.44 -1.67 -2.81
CA GLY A 847 -22.57 -0.71 -1.72
C GLY A 847 -23.64 -1.11 -0.70
N GLU A 848 -24.32 -2.25 -0.88
CA GLU A 848 -25.37 -2.74 0.02
C GLU A 848 -24.83 -3.70 1.08
N ILE A 849 -25.36 -3.55 2.30
CA ILE A 849 -25.10 -4.45 3.42
C ILE A 849 -26.43 -4.89 4.04
N SER A 850 -26.59 -6.20 4.25
CA SER A 850 -27.75 -6.68 5.01
C SER A 850 -27.58 -6.31 6.49
N ASN A 851 -28.51 -5.52 7.02
CA ASN A 851 -28.50 -5.08 8.40
C ASN A 851 -28.65 -6.25 9.39
N GLN A 852 -29.38 -7.31 9.00
CA GLN A 852 -29.64 -8.46 9.85
C GLN A 852 -28.52 -9.50 9.85
N THR A 853 -27.73 -9.58 8.77
CA THR A 853 -26.67 -10.60 8.61
C THR A 853 -25.27 -10.01 8.55
N GLY A 854 -25.14 -8.70 8.35
CA GLY A 854 -23.85 -8.02 8.15
C GLY A 854 -23.14 -8.40 6.85
N ILE A 855 -23.79 -9.12 5.93
CA ILE A 855 -23.19 -9.52 4.65
C ILE A 855 -23.15 -8.31 3.72
N ILE A 856 -21.97 -8.01 3.16
CA ILE A 856 -21.78 -7.05 2.07
C ILE A 856 -21.99 -7.80 0.75
N LEU A 857 -22.72 -7.19 -0.17
CA LEU A 857 -23.21 -7.86 -1.36
C LEU A 857 -22.49 -7.41 -2.63
N ASN A 858 -22.27 -8.38 -3.52
CA ASN A 858 -21.64 -8.16 -4.82
C ASN A 858 -22.48 -7.23 -5.73
N ASN A 859 -21.85 -6.65 -6.73
CA ASN A 859 -22.51 -6.02 -7.88
C ASN A 859 -22.24 -6.79 -9.19
N ALA A 860 -22.29 -8.13 -9.14
CA ALA A 860 -21.91 -8.97 -10.28
C ALA A 860 -22.80 -8.82 -11.52
N MET A 861 -23.97 -8.16 -11.41
CA MET A 861 -24.81 -7.89 -12.58
C MET A 861 -24.13 -6.92 -13.57
N ASP A 862 -23.15 -6.12 -13.12
CA ASP A 862 -22.34 -5.23 -13.96
C ASP A 862 -21.48 -5.97 -15.00
N ASP A 863 -21.15 -7.24 -14.73
CA ASP A 863 -20.34 -8.06 -15.62
C ASP A 863 -21.11 -8.53 -16.89
N PHE A 864 -22.44 -8.33 -16.94
CA PHE A 864 -23.24 -8.64 -18.14
C PHE A 864 -23.15 -7.52 -19.18
N SER A 865 -23.40 -7.87 -20.44
CA SER A 865 -23.57 -6.90 -21.53
C SER A 865 -24.96 -6.28 -21.49
N ILE A 866 -25.03 -4.96 -21.34
CA ILE A 866 -26.31 -4.24 -21.23
C ILE A 866 -26.60 -3.49 -22.56
N PRO A 867 -27.73 -3.77 -23.24
CA PRO A 867 -28.02 -3.23 -24.57
C PRO A 867 -28.18 -1.71 -24.68
N THR A 868 -28.58 -1.05 -23.59
CA THR A 868 -29.00 0.36 -23.55
C THR A 868 -27.86 1.34 -23.26
N VAL A 869 -26.65 0.88 -22.93
CA VAL A 869 -25.47 1.75 -22.74
C VAL A 869 -24.88 2.12 -24.10
N ILE A 870 -25.25 3.31 -24.58
CA ILE A 870 -24.51 4.03 -25.62
C ILE A 870 -23.44 4.86 -24.90
N ASN A 871 -22.16 4.64 -25.18
CA ASN A 871 -21.12 5.51 -24.62
C ASN A 871 -21.29 6.96 -25.11
N THR A 872 -20.55 7.90 -24.52
CA THR A 872 -20.51 9.34 -24.89
C THR A 872 -20.18 9.62 -26.38
N TYR A 873 -19.96 8.59 -27.21
CA TYR A 873 -19.58 8.64 -28.62
C TYR A 873 -20.55 7.92 -29.56
N SER A 874 -21.79 7.62 -29.14
CA SER A 874 -22.89 7.20 -30.02
C SER A 874 -22.67 5.92 -30.86
N LEU A 875 -22.22 4.80 -30.27
CA LEU A 875 -22.10 3.51 -30.96
C LEU A 875 -22.61 2.30 -30.13
N PRO A 876 -23.38 1.35 -30.74
CA PRO A 876 -23.89 0.14 -30.09
C PRO A 876 -22.93 -1.07 -30.24
N GLY A 877 -22.82 -1.92 -29.22
CA GLY A 877 -21.96 -3.12 -29.26
C GLY A 877 -22.22 -4.13 -28.14
N VAL A 878 -23.38 -4.78 -28.14
CA VAL A 878 -23.77 -5.78 -27.13
C VAL A 878 -23.11 -7.14 -27.42
N ASN A 879 -22.34 -7.71 -26.49
CA ASN A 879 -22.01 -9.14 -26.56
C ASN A 879 -23.28 -9.93 -26.22
N LYS A 880 -24.00 -10.37 -27.26
CA LYS A 880 -25.25 -11.13 -27.14
C LYS A 880 -25.12 -12.38 -26.25
N ASN A 881 -23.95 -13.04 -26.28
CA ASN A 881 -23.71 -14.26 -25.52
C ASN A 881 -23.62 -14.00 -24.01
N ASN A 882 -23.37 -12.75 -23.60
CA ASN A 882 -23.29 -12.30 -22.22
C ASN A 882 -24.38 -11.27 -21.86
N GLU A 883 -25.51 -11.25 -22.56
CA GLU A 883 -26.69 -10.46 -22.14
C GLU A 883 -27.30 -11.01 -20.84
N ILE A 884 -27.97 -10.12 -20.08
CA ILE A 884 -28.66 -10.46 -18.83
C ILE A 884 -29.84 -11.39 -19.12
N GLU A 885 -29.82 -12.54 -18.45
CA GLU A 885 -30.91 -13.52 -18.44
C GLU A 885 -30.97 -14.18 -17.05
N GLY A 886 -32.17 -14.43 -16.54
CA GLY A 886 -32.37 -15.02 -15.22
C GLY A 886 -31.64 -16.36 -15.02
N GLY A 887 -30.90 -16.49 -13.92
CA GLY A 887 -30.15 -17.71 -13.57
C GLY A 887 -28.79 -17.87 -14.27
N LYS A 888 -28.45 -16.98 -15.21
CA LYS A 888 -27.18 -16.98 -15.96
C LYS A 888 -26.02 -16.50 -15.10
N ARG A 889 -24.80 -16.98 -15.37
CA ARG A 889 -23.57 -16.47 -14.76
C ARG A 889 -22.91 -15.45 -15.67
N PRO A 890 -22.47 -14.31 -15.15
CA PRO A 890 -21.80 -13.32 -15.95
C PRO A 890 -20.34 -13.71 -16.25
N LEU A 891 -19.80 -13.17 -17.34
CA LEU A 891 -18.42 -13.39 -17.77
C LEU A 891 -17.41 -12.83 -16.76
N SER A 892 -16.31 -13.54 -16.50
CA SER A 892 -15.31 -13.12 -15.52
C SER A 892 -13.88 -13.12 -16.06
N SER A 893 -13.06 -12.16 -15.60
CA SER A 893 -11.62 -12.08 -15.91
C SER A 893 -10.74 -12.98 -15.02
N MET A 894 -11.32 -13.68 -14.06
CA MET A 894 -10.60 -14.58 -13.13
C MET A 894 -9.93 -15.76 -13.86
N VAL A 895 -8.64 -15.97 -13.57
CA VAL A 895 -7.81 -17.08 -14.10
C VAL A 895 -6.93 -17.75 -13.03
N PRO A 896 -7.52 -18.29 -11.94
CA PRO A 896 -6.76 -19.07 -10.97
C PRO A 896 -6.06 -20.27 -11.65
N SER A 897 -4.73 -20.28 -11.61
CA SER A 897 -3.92 -21.15 -12.47
C SER A 897 -2.86 -21.92 -11.68
N ILE A 898 -2.68 -23.19 -12.03
CA ILE A 898 -1.64 -24.07 -11.47
C ILE A 898 -0.80 -24.59 -12.63
N ILE A 899 0.52 -24.55 -12.49
CA ILE A 899 1.48 -25.03 -13.47
C ILE A 899 2.31 -26.14 -12.84
N THR A 900 2.44 -27.27 -13.52
CA THR A 900 3.20 -28.43 -13.06
C THR A 900 4.33 -28.80 -14.02
N THR A 901 5.36 -29.47 -13.51
CA THR A 901 6.39 -30.13 -14.31
C THR A 901 5.82 -31.34 -15.04
N SER A 902 6.60 -31.92 -15.95
CA SER A 902 6.27 -33.17 -16.65
C SER A 902 6.06 -34.36 -15.69
N ASN A 903 6.69 -34.33 -14.52
CA ASN A 903 6.56 -35.35 -13.49
C ASN A 903 5.30 -35.18 -12.63
N GLY A 904 4.58 -34.08 -12.79
CA GLY A 904 3.39 -33.72 -12.02
C GLY A 904 3.69 -32.92 -10.75
N ASP A 905 4.94 -32.48 -10.54
CA ASP A 905 5.25 -31.59 -9.40
C ASP A 905 4.74 -30.19 -9.67
N VAL A 906 4.14 -29.55 -8.67
CA VAL A 906 3.72 -28.15 -8.78
C VAL A 906 4.97 -27.30 -9.00
N ARG A 907 4.96 -26.50 -10.05
CA ARG A 907 6.03 -25.56 -10.42
C ARG A 907 5.64 -24.13 -10.05
N MET A 908 4.38 -23.77 -10.26
CA MET A 908 3.87 -22.43 -9.99
C MET A 908 2.37 -22.45 -9.70
N VAL A 909 1.91 -21.69 -8.72
CA VAL A 909 0.49 -21.38 -8.46
C VAL A 909 0.34 -19.88 -8.62
N ILE A 910 -0.60 -19.41 -9.43
CA ILE A 910 -0.70 -17.99 -9.79
C ILE A 910 -2.13 -17.53 -10.10
N GLY A 911 -2.39 -16.27 -9.77
CA GLY A 911 -3.53 -15.49 -10.22
C GLY A 911 -3.34 -14.02 -9.85
N ALA A 912 -4.37 -13.20 -10.05
CA ALA A 912 -4.26 -11.76 -9.81
C ALA A 912 -5.59 -11.13 -9.39
N ALA A 913 -5.50 -9.88 -8.94
CA ALA A 913 -6.59 -8.94 -8.73
C ALA A 913 -6.47 -7.74 -9.68
N GLY A 914 -7.58 -7.03 -9.91
CA GLY A 914 -7.63 -5.84 -10.78
C GLY A 914 -8.55 -5.98 -12.00
N GLY A 915 -9.67 -6.71 -11.86
CA GLY A 915 -10.70 -6.87 -12.89
C GLY A 915 -10.18 -7.38 -14.23
N THR A 916 -10.37 -6.60 -15.29
CA THR A 916 -9.89 -6.94 -16.63
C THR A 916 -8.37 -7.00 -16.74
N GLN A 917 -7.60 -6.47 -15.79
CA GLN A 917 -6.14 -6.60 -15.81
C GLN A 917 -5.65 -7.97 -15.35
N ILE A 918 -6.51 -8.81 -14.76
CA ILE A 918 -6.11 -10.10 -14.18
C ILE A 918 -5.45 -10.98 -15.25
N THR A 919 -6.10 -11.17 -16.40
CA THR A 919 -5.59 -12.10 -17.43
C THR A 919 -4.30 -11.62 -18.06
N THR A 920 -4.19 -10.31 -18.36
CA THR A 920 -2.99 -9.73 -18.94
C THR A 920 -1.82 -9.81 -17.97
N SER A 921 -2.05 -9.51 -16.68
CA SER A 921 -1.02 -9.52 -15.65
C SER A 921 -0.51 -10.93 -15.36
N VAL A 922 -1.41 -11.92 -15.25
CA VAL A 922 -1.03 -13.33 -15.09
C VAL A 922 -0.23 -13.82 -16.30
N SER A 923 -0.69 -13.50 -17.52
CA SER A 923 0.05 -13.88 -18.75
C SER A 923 1.44 -13.25 -18.81
N TYR A 924 1.57 -11.99 -18.35
CA TYR A 924 2.82 -11.24 -18.34
C TYR A 924 3.83 -11.85 -17.37
N VAL A 925 3.42 -12.11 -16.13
CA VAL A 925 4.30 -12.69 -15.10
C VAL A 925 4.74 -14.11 -15.49
N ILE A 926 3.83 -14.93 -16.03
CA ILE A 926 4.17 -16.25 -16.57
C ILE A 926 5.20 -16.12 -17.72
N ALA A 927 5.00 -15.18 -18.65
CA ALA A 927 5.92 -14.96 -19.76
C ALA A 927 7.33 -14.61 -19.26
N ARG A 928 7.43 -13.67 -18.32
CA ARG A 928 8.70 -13.21 -17.76
C ARG A 928 9.42 -14.31 -16.98
N HIS A 929 8.70 -15.01 -16.11
CA HIS A 929 9.29 -16.04 -15.27
C HIS A 929 9.65 -17.30 -16.06
N LEU A 930 8.69 -17.88 -16.80
CA LEU A 930 8.87 -19.19 -17.43
C LEU A 930 9.52 -19.14 -18.81
N PHE A 931 9.25 -18.10 -19.61
CA PHE A 931 9.78 -18.00 -20.97
C PHE A 931 11.05 -17.15 -21.03
N MET A 932 11.14 -16.08 -20.24
CA MET A 932 12.27 -15.14 -20.26
C MET A 932 13.29 -15.38 -19.15
N ASP A 933 13.11 -16.43 -18.34
CA ASP A 933 14.06 -16.86 -17.30
C ASP A 933 14.39 -15.75 -16.28
N GLU A 934 13.37 -14.97 -15.90
CA GLU A 934 13.46 -14.08 -14.74
C GLU A 934 13.06 -14.79 -13.44
N SER A 935 13.66 -14.38 -12.32
CA SER A 935 13.15 -14.76 -10.99
C SER A 935 11.71 -14.28 -10.81
N ILE A 936 10.90 -15.04 -10.06
CA ILE A 936 9.49 -14.70 -9.82
C ILE A 936 9.31 -13.30 -9.19
N GLN A 937 10.21 -12.91 -8.28
CA GLN A 937 10.20 -11.57 -7.68
C GLN A 937 10.32 -10.47 -8.75
N LYS A 938 11.33 -10.55 -9.63
CA LYS A 938 11.50 -9.60 -10.75
C LYS A 938 10.33 -9.62 -11.74
N ALA A 939 9.75 -10.79 -12.00
CA ALA A 939 8.59 -10.90 -12.87
C ALA A 939 7.36 -10.20 -12.28
N ILE A 940 7.13 -10.36 -10.97
CA ILE A 940 6.03 -9.71 -10.25
C ILE A 940 6.28 -8.21 -10.10
N THR A 941 7.49 -7.76 -9.78
CA THR A 941 7.79 -6.33 -9.54
C THR A 941 8.11 -5.55 -10.82
N ALA A 942 8.19 -6.19 -11.98
CA ALA A 942 8.44 -5.53 -13.26
C ALA A 942 7.35 -4.51 -13.61
N PRO A 943 7.68 -3.32 -14.14
CA PRO A 943 6.68 -2.31 -14.51
C PRO A 943 5.57 -2.86 -15.40
N ARG A 944 4.31 -2.54 -15.08
CA ARG A 944 3.11 -3.08 -15.72
C ARG A 944 2.82 -2.32 -17.00
N ILE A 945 2.29 -3.08 -17.95
CA ILE A 945 1.64 -2.56 -19.15
C ILE A 945 0.33 -3.31 -19.29
N HIS A 946 -0.72 -2.65 -19.76
CA HIS A 946 -2.02 -3.27 -19.93
C HIS A 946 -2.74 -2.69 -21.14
N HIS A 947 -3.29 -3.59 -21.96
CA HIS A 947 -4.20 -3.24 -23.04
C HIS A 947 -5.26 -4.33 -23.18
N GLN A 948 -6.50 -3.92 -23.27
CA GLN A 948 -7.64 -4.81 -23.35
C GLN A 948 -8.44 -4.57 -24.64
N LEU A 949 -7.81 -4.28 -25.78
CA LEU A 949 -8.46 -3.80 -27.02
C LEU A 949 -9.18 -2.43 -26.95
N TYR A 950 -10.01 -2.16 -25.94
CA TYR A 950 -10.70 -0.87 -25.74
C TYR A 950 -10.71 -0.46 -24.25
N PRO A 951 -10.38 0.80 -23.89
CA PRO A 951 -10.10 1.93 -24.77
C PRO A 951 -8.76 1.73 -25.54
N LYS A 952 -8.50 2.56 -26.58
CA LYS A 952 -7.38 2.35 -27.53
C LYS A 952 -6.00 2.64 -26.90
N GLU A 953 -6.02 3.26 -25.73
CA GLU A 953 -4.87 3.68 -24.97
C GLU A 953 -4.21 2.51 -24.25
N LEU A 954 -2.90 2.37 -24.43
CA LEU A 954 -2.04 1.49 -23.66
C LEU A 954 -1.81 2.10 -22.28
N SER A 955 -2.21 1.37 -21.26
CA SER A 955 -1.92 1.75 -19.88
C SER A 955 -0.54 1.25 -19.47
N THR A 956 0.24 2.11 -18.81
CA THR A 956 1.64 1.81 -18.43
C THR A 956 1.96 2.33 -17.03
N ASP A 957 2.85 1.65 -16.31
CA ASP A 957 3.44 2.18 -15.07
C ASP A 957 4.43 3.31 -15.34
N GLU A 958 4.58 4.24 -14.39
CA GLU A 958 5.58 5.31 -14.41
C GLU A 958 7.01 4.80 -14.61
N ALA A 959 7.32 3.61 -14.11
CA ALA A 959 8.64 3.01 -14.21
C ALA A 959 9.01 2.50 -15.62
N ILE A 960 8.09 2.57 -16.60
CA ILE A 960 8.40 2.31 -18.01
C ILE A 960 9.18 3.51 -18.58
N SER A 961 10.45 3.29 -18.95
CA SER A 961 11.29 4.36 -19.48
C SER A 961 10.71 5.03 -20.73
N GLN A 962 10.86 6.34 -20.85
CA GLN A 962 10.41 7.12 -22.01
C GLN A 962 10.90 6.57 -23.36
N LYS A 963 12.12 6.00 -23.41
CA LYS A 963 12.65 5.37 -24.62
C LYS A 963 11.80 4.19 -25.11
N ILE A 964 11.23 3.42 -24.18
CA ILE A 964 10.32 2.32 -24.49
C ILE A 964 8.97 2.88 -24.92
N SER A 965 8.44 3.88 -24.21
CA SER A 965 7.18 4.57 -24.55
C SER A 965 7.22 5.15 -25.97
N ASN A 966 8.23 5.98 -26.29
CA ASN A 966 8.43 6.54 -27.63
C ASN A 966 8.62 5.43 -28.68
N GLY A 967 9.29 4.34 -28.31
CA GLY A 967 9.45 3.18 -29.19
C GLY A 967 8.12 2.52 -29.55
N LEU A 968 7.21 2.40 -28.58
CA LEU A 968 5.86 1.87 -28.79
C LEU A 968 4.97 2.87 -29.54
N GLU A 969 5.07 4.16 -29.27
CA GLU A 969 4.38 5.22 -30.02
C GLU A 969 4.80 5.25 -31.49
N ASN A 970 6.08 5.05 -31.79
CA ASN A 970 6.58 4.92 -33.16
C ASN A 970 6.01 3.70 -33.89
N MET A 971 5.57 2.68 -33.14
CA MET A 971 4.83 1.54 -33.68
C MET A 971 3.32 1.79 -33.73
N GLY A 972 2.85 2.99 -33.36
CA GLY A 972 1.46 3.44 -33.44
C GLY A 972 0.63 3.24 -32.18
N HIS A 973 1.22 2.76 -31.07
CA HIS A 973 0.51 2.61 -29.80
C HIS A 973 0.19 3.98 -29.22
N VAL A 974 -1.03 4.17 -28.72
CA VAL A 974 -1.42 5.40 -28.03
C VAL A 974 -1.16 5.20 -26.54
N ILE A 975 -0.25 5.96 -25.93
CA ILE A 975 0.01 5.85 -24.49
C ILE A 975 -1.08 6.61 -23.72
N GLY A 976 -1.69 5.95 -22.74
CA GLY A 976 -2.75 6.49 -21.89
C GLY A 976 -2.28 6.86 -20.48
N PRO A 977 -3.22 7.22 -19.58
CA PRO A 977 -2.90 7.46 -18.18
C PRO A 977 -2.32 6.20 -17.51
N TYR A 978 -1.62 6.42 -16.39
CA TYR A 978 -0.95 5.36 -15.65
C TYR A 978 -1.92 4.22 -15.26
N ALA A 979 -1.38 3.00 -15.21
CA ALA A 979 -2.18 1.84 -14.86
C ALA A 979 -2.76 1.95 -13.45
N THR A 980 -4.05 1.65 -13.32
CA THR A 980 -4.64 1.37 -12.02
C THR A 980 -3.98 0.10 -11.46
N ALA A 981 -3.61 0.11 -10.19
CA ALA A 981 -2.81 -0.95 -9.57
C ALA A 981 -3.47 -2.34 -9.72
N SER A 982 -2.75 -3.29 -10.33
CA SER A 982 -3.08 -4.72 -10.32
C SER A 982 -2.04 -5.50 -9.52
N SER A 983 -2.50 -6.42 -8.67
CA SER A 983 -1.63 -7.25 -7.83
C SER A 983 -1.64 -8.70 -8.31
N VAL A 984 -0.49 -9.20 -8.74
CA VAL A 984 -0.29 -10.62 -9.06
C VAL A 984 0.26 -11.32 -7.82
N ILE A 985 -0.34 -12.45 -7.46
CA ILE A 985 0.11 -13.30 -6.36
C ILE A 985 0.52 -14.64 -6.97
N ALA A 986 1.75 -15.08 -6.67
CA ALA A 986 2.25 -16.36 -7.16
C ALA A 986 3.22 -17.03 -6.18
N LEU A 987 3.11 -18.36 -6.07
CA LEU A 987 4.08 -19.21 -5.37
C LEU A 987 4.83 -20.05 -6.41
N VAL A 988 6.16 -20.16 -6.28
CA VAL A 988 6.99 -21.01 -7.15
C VAL A 988 7.68 -22.07 -6.30
N GLN A 989 7.65 -23.32 -6.76
CA GLN A 989 8.34 -24.42 -6.09
C GLN A 989 9.53 -24.90 -6.94
N ILE A 990 10.73 -24.88 -6.34
CA ILE A 990 11.98 -25.34 -6.97
C ILE A 990 12.62 -26.37 -6.04
N ASN A 991 12.81 -27.60 -6.52
CA ASN A 991 13.44 -28.70 -5.77
C ASN A 991 12.82 -28.92 -4.38
N GLY A 992 11.49 -28.81 -4.25
CA GLY A 992 10.79 -28.96 -2.99
C GLY A 992 10.74 -27.70 -2.10
N THR A 993 11.53 -26.67 -2.41
CA THR A 993 11.50 -25.38 -1.70
C THR A 993 10.44 -24.47 -2.33
N VAL A 994 9.54 -23.93 -1.51
CA VAL A 994 8.55 -22.93 -1.94
C VAL A 994 9.17 -21.54 -1.77
N ILE A 995 9.13 -20.74 -2.83
CA ILE A 995 9.66 -19.38 -2.90
C ILE A 995 8.50 -18.43 -3.19
N ASP A 996 8.37 -17.40 -2.34
CA ASP A 996 7.46 -16.27 -2.53
C ASP A 996 8.24 -14.99 -2.88
N HIS A 997 7.55 -13.96 -3.38
CA HIS A 997 8.11 -12.64 -3.67
C HIS A 997 8.66 -11.88 -2.45
N LEU A 998 8.29 -12.30 -1.22
CA LEU A 998 8.74 -11.71 0.03
C LEU A 998 10.04 -12.32 0.59
N ASP A 999 10.45 -13.50 0.12
CA ASP A 999 11.50 -14.31 0.76
C ASP A 999 12.91 -14.18 0.13
N SER A 1000 13.14 -13.17 -0.72
CA SER A 1000 14.47 -12.92 -1.34
C SER A 1000 14.95 -11.49 -1.22
#